data_AF-A0A437DI89-F1
#
_entry.id   AF-A0A437DI89-F1
#
_cell.length_a   1.000
_cell.length_b   1.000
_cell.length_c   1.000
_cell.angle_alpha   90.00
_cell.angle_beta   90.00
_cell.angle_gamma   90.00
#
_symmetry.space_group_name_H-M   'P 1'
#
loop_
_entity.id
_entity.type
_entity.pdbx_description
1 polymer ?
#
loop_
_entity_poly.entity_id
_entity_poly.type
_entity_poly.pdbx_seq_one_letter_code
_entity_poly.pdbx_strand_id
1 'polypeptide(L)'
;MALLKSNKVIFCLGNISPSLGVLSTRNSSWWGGVQMGPPDPILGVTEAFRRDTNPKKMNLGVGAYRDDQGKPFVLSCVRKAEALIAAKQLDKEYLPIGGLGEFTKACAQLAFGADSDVLKSGRSITVQTISGTGSLRIGGNFLARFHTGPHDVYLPKPSWGNHTPIFRDAGMQLKAYRYYDPSTCGFDFKGALEDISKIPEKSVILLHACAHNPTGVDPRPEQWKEIAQVVKERNLLPFFDMAYQGFASGDIDRDAWAVRHFIEQGHNIVLSQSFAKNMGLYGERVGGFSVVCSDAEEAKRVESQLKILIRPIYSNPPVNGARIASTILNTPELRSVWLQEVDFMAKRIITMREQLVAGLKKQGSSHNWQHVIDQIGMFCFTGLKPEQVERLTKEFSVYMTKDGNHDATKPNANFLMAINTDVEDWGGIGSNDAGERAWLLQSPSVDSVQPPEMAERSRGVSTLGAVFIVVNAALGAGLLNFPAAFNMAGGVTAGVVLQMFMLIFIISGLVILGYCSLVSNEGTYQEVVRATCGKVTGVLCEVAIAIYTFGTCIAFFIVIGDQLDRLIAAVEDETEGKVSNHWYTDRKFTTVITAVLVILPLSIPKEIGFQKYASALSVIGTWYVTIVVIVRYIWPDKKVTPAYIPTSSGSWTAVFNAMPTICFGFQCHVSCVPVFNSMRKKEIKPWGFVVTLSMIICLFVYTGTGVCGYLTFGSSVSQDVLMSYPSDDIAVAFARAFIVICVITSYPILHFCGRAVIEGLWLRFQGEQVEVCVRREQRRRILQTLVWFVVTLVLALFIPDIGRVISLIGGLAACFIFVFPGLCLMQAKLSETESRSSSWHALVGFGVAMVTLGAFIFGLTTSNSIYQDVVN
;
A
#
# COMPACT_ATOMS: atom_id res chain seq x y z
N MET A 1 -53.16 -6.00 -41.71
CA MET A 1 -51.93 -6.71 -42.13
C MET A 1 -51.40 -6.04 -43.40
N ALA A 2 -50.91 -4.80 -43.46
CA ALA A 2 -50.14 -3.92 -42.56
C ALA A 2 -48.64 -4.30 -42.46
N LEU A 3 -47.67 -3.59 -43.04
CA LEU A 3 -47.65 -2.58 -44.12
C LEU A 3 -46.16 -2.33 -44.48
N LEU A 4 -45.74 -2.80 -45.65
CA LEU A 4 -44.77 -2.09 -46.47
C LEU A 4 -45.42 -0.77 -46.92
N LYS A 5 -44.86 0.40 -46.60
CA LYS A 5 -45.09 1.64 -47.37
C LYS A 5 -44.08 2.74 -47.03
N SER A 6 -43.28 3.04 -48.04
CA SER A 6 -42.74 4.37 -48.34
C SER A 6 -43.86 5.43 -48.43
N ASN A 7 -43.59 6.66 -48.00
CA ASN A 7 -44.00 7.95 -48.63
C ASN A 7 -43.48 9.14 -47.79
N LYS A 8 -42.56 9.96 -48.34
CA LYS A 8 -42.76 11.33 -48.86
C LYS A 8 -43.03 12.39 -47.77
N VAL A 9 -42.10 13.31 -47.44
CA VAL A 9 -41.61 14.50 -48.19
C VAL A 9 -42.62 15.67 -48.18
N ILE A 10 -42.15 16.85 -47.69
CA ILE A 10 -42.66 18.25 -47.80
C ILE A 10 -43.77 18.69 -46.80
N PHE A 11 -43.85 19.86 -46.13
CA PHE A 11 -43.23 21.22 -46.09
C PHE A 11 -43.35 21.67 -44.59
N CYS A 12 -42.38 22.33 -43.93
CA CYS A 12 -42.31 23.80 -43.85
C CYS A 12 -40.98 24.24 -43.18
N LEU A 13 -40.32 25.18 -43.86
CA LEU A 13 -39.20 26.00 -43.38
C LEU A 13 -39.59 26.86 -42.17
N GLY A 14 -38.63 27.13 -41.29
CA GLY A 14 -38.69 28.30 -40.41
C GLY A 14 -37.88 28.20 -39.12
N ASN A 15 -36.58 28.49 -39.24
CA ASN A 15 -35.75 29.23 -38.28
C ASN A 15 -35.78 28.86 -36.78
N ILE A 16 -34.60 28.47 -36.28
CA ILE A 16 -33.87 28.98 -35.09
C ILE A 16 -33.12 27.81 -34.44
N SER A 17 -31.80 27.79 -34.61
CA SER A 17 -30.89 27.33 -33.56
C SER A 17 -30.59 28.55 -32.66
N PRO A 18 -30.54 28.39 -31.34
CA PRO A 18 -29.26 27.99 -30.74
C PRO A 18 -29.33 27.02 -29.55
N SER A 19 -28.22 26.31 -29.39
CA SER A 19 -27.66 25.75 -28.14
C SER A 19 -28.58 24.91 -27.24
N LEU A 20 -28.77 23.64 -27.61
CA LEU A 20 -29.03 22.59 -26.63
C LEU A 20 -27.71 22.23 -25.93
N GLY A 21 -27.52 22.78 -24.73
CA GLY A 21 -26.59 22.23 -23.77
C GLY A 21 -26.93 20.75 -23.57
N VAL A 22 -25.93 19.89 -23.75
CA VAL A 22 -26.02 18.48 -23.38
C VAL A 22 -26.14 18.44 -21.86
N LEU A 23 -27.38 18.51 -21.36
CA LEU A 23 -27.70 18.04 -20.02
C LEU A 23 -27.38 16.54 -20.03
N SER A 24 -26.21 16.21 -19.50
CA SER A 24 -25.90 14.85 -19.08
C SER A 24 -26.98 14.45 -18.09
N THR A 25 -27.97 13.71 -18.57
CA THR A 25 -28.82 12.88 -17.72
C THR A 25 -27.89 11.87 -17.09
N ARG A 26 -27.25 12.25 -15.97
CA ARG A 26 -26.64 11.29 -15.07
C ARG A 26 -27.79 10.36 -14.68
N ASN A 27 -27.73 9.13 -15.17
CA ASN A 27 -28.57 8.05 -14.63
C ASN A 27 -28.58 8.20 -13.11
N SER A 28 -29.76 8.16 -12.49
CA SER A 28 -29.88 8.19 -11.04
C SER A 28 -28.92 7.15 -10.47
N SER A 29 -27.98 7.59 -9.64
CA SER A 29 -27.10 6.66 -8.95
C SER A 29 -27.99 5.83 -8.03
N TRP A 30 -27.93 4.50 -8.15
CA TRP A 30 -28.55 3.57 -7.18
C TRP A 30 -28.14 3.87 -5.73
N TRP A 31 -27.01 4.58 -5.55
CA TRP A 31 -26.43 4.93 -4.26
C TRP A 31 -26.43 6.44 -3.98
N GLY A 32 -27.15 7.25 -4.77
CA GLY A 32 -27.15 8.71 -4.65
C GLY A 32 -27.65 9.24 -3.30
N GLY A 33 -28.41 8.43 -2.55
CA GLY A 33 -28.90 8.76 -1.20
C GLY A 33 -28.05 8.17 -0.06
N VAL A 34 -26.98 7.43 -0.34
CA VAL A 34 -26.12 6.87 0.71
C VAL A 34 -25.29 8.00 1.31
N GLN A 35 -25.58 8.33 2.57
CA GLN A 35 -24.86 9.35 3.31
C GLN A 35 -23.47 8.85 3.74
N MET A 36 -22.50 9.76 3.79
CA MET A 36 -21.19 9.46 4.38
C MET A 36 -21.37 9.15 5.86
N GLY A 37 -20.97 7.97 6.29
CA GLY A 37 -21.00 7.58 7.70
C GLY A 37 -20.00 8.39 8.54
N PRO A 38 -20.25 8.58 9.85
CA PRO A 38 -19.28 9.22 10.72
C PRO A 38 -18.02 8.36 10.86
N PRO A 39 -16.82 8.96 10.95
CA PRO A 39 -15.59 8.22 11.21
C PRO A 39 -15.63 7.54 12.58
N ASP A 40 -15.05 6.34 12.70
CA ASP A 40 -14.97 5.61 13.97
C ASP A 40 -14.08 6.40 14.97
N PRO A 41 -14.57 6.72 16.18
CA PRO A 41 -13.85 7.54 17.14
C PRO A 41 -12.48 7.00 17.55
N ILE A 42 -12.27 5.67 17.52
CA ILE A 42 -11.02 5.00 17.90
C ILE A 42 -10.06 4.95 16.70
N LEU A 43 -10.59 4.68 15.50
CA LEU A 43 -9.77 4.68 14.28
C LEU A 43 -9.28 6.09 13.93
N GLY A 44 -10.10 7.13 14.16
CA GLY A 44 -9.73 8.52 13.95
C GLY A 44 -8.49 8.95 14.75
N VAL A 45 -8.38 8.52 16.02
CA VAL A 45 -7.20 8.75 16.87
C VAL A 45 -5.95 8.09 16.28
N THR A 46 -6.09 6.87 15.74
CA THR A 46 -4.98 6.14 15.10
C THR A 46 -4.51 6.82 13.82
N GLU A 47 -5.44 7.30 13.00
CA GLU A 47 -5.12 8.05 11.79
C GLU A 47 -4.45 9.39 12.10
N ALA A 48 -4.92 10.10 13.12
CA ALA A 48 -4.30 11.34 13.58
C ALA A 48 -2.88 11.08 14.12
N PHE A 49 -2.68 10.02 14.91
CA PHE A 49 -1.35 9.57 15.34
C PHE A 49 -0.45 9.19 14.15
N ARG A 50 -0.97 8.50 13.13
CA ARG A 50 -0.21 8.17 11.92
C ARG A 50 0.17 9.41 11.10
N ARG A 51 -0.67 10.45 11.09
CA ARG A 51 -0.42 11.74 10.41
C ARG A 51 0.70 12.54 11.06
N ASP A 52 0.83 12.41 12.37
CA ASP A 52 1.80 13.19 13.13
C ASP A 52 3.24 12.82 12.75
N THR A 53 4.07 13.82 12.50
CA THR A 53 5.49 13.67 12.14
C THR A 53 6.42 13.83 13.33
N ASN A 54 5.89 14.22 14.51
CA ASN A 54 6.66 14.35 15.73
C ASN A 54 7.26 12.98 16.12
N PRO A 55 8.60 12.84 16.23
CA PRO A 55 9.24 11.57 16.60
C PRO A 55 8.93 11.13 18.04
N LYS A 56 8.41 12.03 18.88
CA LYS A 56 8.00 11.75 20.27
C LYS A 56 6.50 11.48 20.43
N LYS A 57 5.75 11.34 19.32
CA LYS A 57 4.31 11.06 19.36
C LYS A 57 4.02 9.74 20.09
N MET A 58 2.92 9.70 20.82
CA MET A 58 2.49 8.53 21.58
C MET A 58 1.04 8.17 21.24
N ASN A 59 0.78 6.90 20.94
CA ASN A 59 -0.57 6.41 20.67
C ASN A 59 -1.12 5.66 21.88
N LEU A 60 -1.97 6.31 22.64
CA LEU A 60 -2.69 5.72 23.77
C LEU A 60 -4.16 5.43 23.42
N GLY A 61 -4.53 5.37 22.14
CA GLY A 61 -5.92 5.16 21.69
C GLY A 61 -6.25 3.72 21.25
N VAL A 62 -5.28 2.93 20.78
CA VAL A 62 -5.53 1.60 20.20
C VAL A 62 -5.44 0.46 21.22
N GLY A 63 -6.51 -0.32 21.34
CA GLY A 63 -6.67 -1.47 22.23
C GLY A 63 -5.81 -2.71 21.90
N ALA A 64 -4.51 -2.54 21.65
CA ALA A 64 -3.61 -3.63 21.29
C ALA A 64 -2.26 -3.53 22.03
N TYR A 65 -1.80 -4.66 22.56
CA TYR A 65 -0.58 -4.74 23.35
C TYR A 65 0.66 -4.47 22.48
N ARG A 66 1.69 -3.87 23.08
CA ARG A 66 2.91 -3.42 22.42
C ARG A 66 4.15 -3.78 23.24
N ASP A 67 5.25 -3.99 22.55
CA ASP A 67 6.57 -4.12 23.18
C ASP A 67 7.13 -2.75 23.62
N ASP A 68 8.34 -2.74 24.19
CA ASP A 68 9.01 -1.53 24.68
C ASP A 68 9.42 -0.56 23.55
N GLN A 69 9.25 -0.97 22.29
CA GLN A 69 9.49 -0.12 21.12
C GLN A 69 8.17 0.41 20.54
N GLY A 70 7.03 0.16 21.21
CA GLY A 70 5.71 0.52 20.72
C GLY A 70 5.25 -0.29 19.51
N LYS A 71 5.87 -1.46 19.22
CA LYS A 71 5.54 -2.33 18.09
C LYS A 71 4.58 -3.45 18.47
N PRO A 72 3.84 -4.04 17.51
CA PRO A 72 2.99 -5.20 17.77
C PRO A 72 3.79 -6.37 18.38
N PHE A 73 3.33 -6.88 19.51
CA PHE A 73 3.98 -7.99 20.21
C PHE A 73 3.31 -9.32 19.84
N VAL A 74 4.05 -10.21 19.18
CA VAL A 74 3.59 -11.56 18.83
C VAL A 74 4.18 -12.57 19.80
N LEU A 75 3.31 -13.24 20.55
CA LEU A 75 3.68 -14.21 21.58
C LEU A 75 4.54 -15.35 21.02
N SER A 76 5.49 -15.83 21.81
CA SER A 76 6.35 -16.95 21.42
C SER A 76 5.57 -18.26 21.33
N CYS A 77 4.54 -18.47 22.16
CA CYS A 77 3.65 -19.64 22.02
C CYS A 77 2.92 -19.65 20.67
N VAL A 78 2.53 -18.48 20.16
CA VAL A 78 1.90 -18.31 18.83
C VAL A 78 2.89 -18.67 17.73
N ARG A 79 4.10 -18.09 17.74
CA ARG A 79 5.14 -18.41 16.74
C ARG A 79 5.47 -19.91 16.71
N LYS A 80 5.56 -20.54 17.88
CA LYS A 80 5.79 -21.99 18.00
C LYS A 80 4.61 -22.79 17.44
N ALA A 81 3.38 -22.41 17.76
CA ALA A 81 2.19 -23.05 17.22
C ALA A 81 2.10 -22.92 15.69
N GLU A 82 2.40 -21.74 15.12
CA GLU A 82 2.46 -21.53 13.68
C GLU A 82 3.48 -22.43 13.00
N ALA A 83 4.70 -22.55 13.56
CA ALA A 83 5.74 -23.44 13.04
C ALA A 83 5.28 -24.91 13.05
N LEU A 84 4.65 -25.37 14.13
CA LEU A 84 4.10 -26.74 14.22
C LEU A 84 2.99 -26.98 13.21
N ILE A 85 2.09 -26.01 13.00
CA ILE A 85 1.01 -26.10 12.03
C ILE A 85 1.56 -26.14 10.60
N ALA A 86 2.56 -25.30 10.29
CA ALA A 86 3.21 -25.28 8.99
C ALA A 86 3.93 -26.60 8.68
N ALA A 87 4.63 -27.18 9.67
CA ALA A 87 5.32 -28.46 9.54
C ALA A 87 4.36 -29.63 9.24
N LYS A 88 3.11 -29.57 9.73
CA LYS A 88 2.08 -30.60 9.49
C LYS A 88 1.51 -30.58 8.07
N GLN A 89 1.79 -29.56 7.26
CA GLN A 89 1.30 -29.41 5.87
C GLN A 89 -0.22 -29.64 5.72
N LEU A 90 -0.99 -29.15 6.69
CA LEU A 90 -2.45 -29.35 6.74
C LEU A 90 -3.13 -28.63 5.56
N ASP A 91 -4.24 -29.21 5.08
CA ASP A 91 -5.11 -28.64 4.06
C ASP A 91 -5.74 -27.30 4.52
N LYS A 92 -6.42 -26.62 3.59
CA LYS A 92 -7.19 -25.39 3.83
C LYS A 92 -8.68 -25.60 3.54
N GLU A 93 -9.18 -26.81 3.78
CA GLU A 93 -10.58 -27.14 3.56
C GLU A 93 -11.52 -26.37 4.47
N TYR A 94 -12.78 -26.30 4.08
CA TYR A 94 -13.83 -25.71 4.89
C TYR A 94 -13.97 -26.42 6.24
N LEU A 95 -14.02 -25.63 7.31
CA LEU A 95 -14.44 -26.14 8.61
C LEU A 95 -15.94 -26.46 8.64
N PRO A 96 -16.39 -27.33 9.56
CA PRO A 96 -17.79 -27.41 9.92
C PRO A 96 -18.35 -26.02 10.29
N ILE A 97 -19.65 -25.82 10.12
CA ILE A 97 -20.30 -24.51 10.41
C ILE A 97 -20.08 -24.08 11.86
N GLY A 98 -20.07 -25.04 12.80
CA GLY A 98 -19.79 -24.79 14.22
C GLY A 98 -18.31 -24.50 14.52
N GLY A 99 -17.42 -24.65 13.55
CA GLY A 99 -15.97 -24.44 13.67
C GLY A 99 -15.16 -25.70 13.91
N LEU A 100 -13.91 -25.49 14.30
CA LEU A 100 -12.97 -26.55 14.64
C LEU A 100 -13.31 -27.13 16.02
N GLY A 101 -13.73 -28.41 16.08
CA GLY A 101 -14.22 -29.03 17.31
C GLY A 101 -13.22 -29.04 18.47
N GLU A 102 -11.94 -29.27 18.18
CA GLU A 102 -10.88 -29.22 19.21
C GLU A 102 -10.68 -27.81 19.79
N PHE A 103 -10.92 -26.77 18.97
CA PHE A 103 -10.87 -25.39 19.42
C PHE A 103 -12.09 -25.04 20.26
N THR A 104 -13.31 -25.35 19.80
CA THR A 104 -14.54 -24.97 20.53
C THR A 104 -14.62 -25.64 21.91
N LYS A 105 -14.17 -26.89 22.02
CA LYS A 105 -14.04 -27.59 23.32
C LYS A 105 -13.05 -26.88 24.25
N ALA A 106 -11.85 -26.57 23.76
CA ALA A 106 -10.81 -25.88 24.55
C ALA A 106 -11.23 -24.45 24.95
N CYS A 107 -11.94 -23.75 24.06
CA CYS A 107 -12.52 -22.42 24.28
C CYS A 107 -13.52 -22.44 25.46
N ALA A 108 -14.45 -23.41 25.46
CA ALA A 108 -15.43 -23.58 26.53
C ALA A 108 -14.77 -23.97 27.87
N GLN A 109 -13.82 -24.91 27.83
CA GLN A 109 -13.06 -25.32 29.01
C GLN A 109 -12.29 -24.17 29.65
N LEU A 110 -11.72 -23.27 28.85
CA LEU A 110 -11.01 -22.10 29.36
C LEU A 110 -11.96 -21.17 30.15
N ALA A 111 -13.17 -20.92 29.65
CA ALA A 111 -14.15 -20.08 30.36
C ALA A 111 -14.72 -20.76 31.62
N PHE A 112 -15.24 -21.96 31.47
CA PHE A 112 -16.05 -22.61 32.51
C PHE A 112 -15.21 -23.38 33.54
N GLY A 113 -13.95 -23.68 33.21
CA GLY A 113 -13.11 -24.58 33.99
C GLY A 113 -13.32 -26.05 33.56
N ALA A 114 -12.25 -26.84 33.62
CA ALA A 114 -12.26 -28.22 33.14
C ALA A 114 -13.27 -29.12 33.89
N ASP A 115 -13.51 -28.83 35.16
CA ASP A 115 -14.40 -29.60 36.03
C ASP A 115 -15.86 -29.12 36.05
N SER A 116 -16.22 -28.15 35.21
CA SER A 116 -17.56 -27.57 35.19
C SER A 116 -18.65 -28.61 34.92
N ASP A 117 -19.69 -28.63 35.76
CA ASP A 117 -20.86 -29.48 35.57
C ASP A 117 -21.60 -29.19 34.26
N VAL A 118 -21.57 -27.94 33.79
CA VAL A 118 -22.16 -27.53 32.50
C VAL A 118 -21.54 -28.30 31.33
N LEU A 119 -20.21 -28.49 31.37
CA LEU A 119 -19.47 -29.24 30.36
C LEU A 119 -19.75 -30.73 30.49
N LYS A 120 -19.73 -31.27 31.72
CA LYS A 120 -19.96 -32.69 32.01
C LYS A 120 -21.36 -33.14 31.62
N SER A 121 -22.38 -32.31 31.86
CA SER A 121 -23.76 -32.61 31.53
C SER A 121 -24.11 -32.37 30.05
N GLY A 122 -23.19 -31.79 29.26
CA GLY A 122 -23.43 -31.45 27.85
C GLY A 122 -24.48 -30.37 27.62
N ARG A 123 -24.79 -29.54 28.63
CA ARG A 123 -25.83 -28.51 28.53
C ARG A 123 -25.32 -27.16 28.01
N SER A 124 -24.02 -27.03 27.72
CA SER A 124 -23.50 -25.91 26.93
C SER A 124 -23.19 -26.30 25.50
N ILE A 125 -23.51 -25.41 24.57
CA ILE A 125 -22.97 -25.45 23.21
C ILE A 125 -22.02 -24.29 22.97
N THR A 126 -20.91 -24.55 22.29
CA THR A 126 -19.95 -23.53 21.84
C THR A 126 -19.71 -23.64 20.35
N VAL A 127 -19.88 -22.53 19.62
CA VAL A 127 -19.52 -22.41 18.20
C VAL A 127 -18.37 -21.42 18.04
N GLN A 128 -17.47 -21.69 17.11
CA GLN A 128 -16.41 -20.74 16.75
C GLN A 128 -16.99 -19.55 16.00
N THR A 129 -16.50 -18.36 16.29
CA THR A 129 -16.96 -17.10 15.70
C THR A 129 -15.81 -16.21 15.26
N ILE A 130 -16.12 -15.16 14.50
CA ILE A 130 -15.15 -14.13 14.05
C ILE A 130 -14.79 -13.21 15.24
N SER A 131 -14.04 -13.75 16.18
CA SER A 131 -13.68 -13.13 17.46
C SER A 131 -14.88 -12.73 18.31
N GLY A 132 -14.65 -11.94 19.37
CA GLY A 132 -15.72 -11.43 20.25
C GLY A 132 -16.77 -10.61 19.51
N THR A 133 -16.37 -9.80 18.52
CA THR A 133 -17.30 -9.01 17.69
C THR A 133 -18.28 -9.91 16.91
N GLY A 134 -17.77 -10.97 16.26
CA GLY A 134 -18.61 -11.94 15.57
C GLY A 134 -19.48 -12.73 16.54
N SER A 135 -18.95 -13.03 17.73
CA SER A 135 -19.68 -13.68 18.83
C SER A 135 -20.89 -12.85 19.29
N LEU A 136 -20.68 -11.56 19.59
CA LEU A 136 -21.73 -10.61 19.94
C LEU A 136 -22.76 -10.45 18.82
N ARG A 137 -22.33 -10.39 17.55
CA ARG A 137 -23.23 -10.30 16.39
C ARG A 137 -24.13 -11.54 16.28
N ILE A 138 -23.57 -12.73 16.44
CA ILE A 138 -24.33 -13.99 16.44
C ILE A 138 -25.28 -14.05 17.63
N GLY A 139 -24.81 -13.69 18.83
CA GLY A 139 -25.63 -13.64 20.03
C GLY A 139 -26.79 -12.66 19.89
N GLY A 140 -26.56 -11.45 19.38
CA GLY A 140 -27.61 -10.48 19.10
C GLY A 140 -28.66 -11.01 18.12
N ASN A 141 -28.23 -11.60 17.00
CA ASN A 141 -29.16 -12.18 16.02
C ASN A 141 -29.92 -13.40 16.58
N PHE A 142 -29.26 -14.21 17.43
CA PHE A 142 -29.88 -15.36 18.09
C PHE A 142 -30.96 -14.89 19.08
N LEU A 143 -30.64 -13.89 19.90
CA LEU A 143 -31.60 -13.28 20.83
C LEU A 143 -32.78 -12.66 20.07
N ALA A 144 -32.52 -11.87 19.03
CA ALA A 144 -33.57 -11.25 18.23
C ALA A 144 -34.53 -12.27 17.59
N ARG A 145 -34.08 -13.49 17.31
CA ARG A 145 -34.89 -14.52 16.68
C ARG A 145 -35.61 -15.45 17.66
N PHE A 146 -35.02 -15.73 18.83
CA PHE A 146 -35.48 -16.81 19.70
C PHE A 146 -35.76 -16.38 21.14
N HIS A 147 -35.28 -15.22 21.59
CA HIS A 147 -35.59 -14.73 22.93
C HIS A 147 -37.07 -14.34 23.01
N THR A 148 -37.75 -14.78 24.07
CA THR A 148 -39.19 -14.60 24.25
C THR A 148 -39.56 -13.47 25.22
N GLY A 149 -38.56 -12.86 25.87
CA GLY A 149 -38.74 -11.69 26.73
C GLY A 149 -38.65 -10.37 25.97
N PRO A 150 -38.53 -9.23 26.68
CA PRO A 150 -38.28 -7.94 26.05
C PRO A 150 -37.02 -7.98 25.17
N HIS A 151 -37.10 -7.41 23.97
CA HIS A 151 -35.93 -7.26 23.07
C HIS A 151 -34.98 -6.14 23.54
N ASP A 152 -34.91 -5.87 24.84
CA ASP A 152 -34.02 -4.90 25.45
C ASP A 152 -32.71 -5.57 25.89
N VAL A 153 -31.58 -4.97 25.52
CA VAL A 153 -30.25 -5.29 26.05
C VAL A 153 -29.77 -4.12 26.90
N TYR A 154 -29.56 -4.37 28.19
CA TYR A 154 -29.07 -3.39 29.16
C TYR A 154 -27.55 -3.39 29.19
N LEU A 155 -26.94 -2.26 28.80
CA LEU A 155 -25.49 -2.06 28.77
C LEU A 155 -25.03 -1.24 30.00
N PRO A 156 -23.81 -1.48 30.51
CA PRO A 156 -23.24 -0.58 31.52
C PRO A 156 -23.06 0.84 30.95
N LYS A 157 -23.22 1.88 31.76
CA LYS A 157 -22.92 3.27 31.38
C LYS A 157 -21.59 3.72 31.98
N PRO A 158 -20.52 3.94 31.17
CA PRO A 158 -20.39 3.64 29.74
C PRO A 158 -20.08 2.15 29.46
N SER A 159 -20.05 1.75 28.19
CA SER A 159 -19.65 0.42 27.72
C SER A 159 -18.78 0.55 26.46
N TRP A 160 -18.30 -0.56 25.90
CA TRP A 160 -17.54 -0.57 24.65
C TRP A 160 -18.40 -0.03 23.50
N GLY A 161 -17.89 0.98 22.78
CA GLY A 161 -18.66 1.75 21.80
C GLY A 161 -19.36 0.91 20.73
N ASN A 162 -18.78 -0.24 20.37
CA ASN A 162 -19.34 -1.12 19.34
C ASN A 162 -20.48 -2.02 19.83
N HIS A 163 -20.75 -2.13 21.14
CA HIS A 163 -21.95 -2.84 21.63
C HIS A 163 -23.23 -2.25 21.03
N THR A 164 -23.31 -0.92 21.00
CA THR A 164 -24.49 -0.22 20.50
C THR A 164 -24.85 -0.59 19.05
N PRO A 165 -23.97 -0.37 18.05
CA PRO A 165 -24.29 -0.72 16.66
C PRO A 165 -24.51 -2.24 16.48
N ILE A 166 -23.74 -3.12 17.14
CA ILE A 166 -23.90 -4.58 16.97
C ILE A 166 -25.32 -5.06 17.32
N PHE A 167 -25.81 -4.66 18.49
CA PHE A 167 -27.14 -5.09 18.97
C PHE A 167 -28.26 -4.36 18.25
N ARG A 168 -28.10 -3.07 17.92
CA ARG A 168 -29.09 -2.31 17.15
C ARG A 168 -29.28 -2.92 15.77
N ASP A 169 -28.20 -3.24 15.06
CA ASP A 169 -28.26 -3.89 13.74
C ASP A 169 -28.81 -5.31 13.82
N ALA A 170 -28.87 -5.92 15.01
CA ALA A 170 -29.47 -7.23 15.24
C ALA A 170 -30.98 -7.12 15.50
N GLY A 171 -31.53 -5.91 15.58
CA GLY A 171 -32.94 -5.65 15.89
C GLY A 171 -33.24 -5.55 17.39
N MET A 172 -32.21 -5.50 18.25
CA MET A 172 -32.38 -5.32 19.69
C MET A 172 -32.47 -3.84 20.07
N GLN A 173 -33.24 -3.55 21.11
CA GLN A 173 -33.34 -2.24 21.76
C GLN A 173 -32.27 -2.12 22.84
N LEU A 174 -31.75 -0.91 23.05
CA LEU A 174 -30.65 -0.66 23.98
C LEU A 174 -31.10 0.20 25.13
N LYS A 175 -30.83 -0.28 26.33
CA LYS A 175 -31.02 0.42 27.60
C LYS A 175 -29.69 0.48 28.34
N ALA A 176 -29.62 1.25 29.41
CA ALA A 176 -28.41 1.39 30.20
C ALA A 176 -28.68 1.24 31.69
N TYR A 177 -27.68 0.77 32.44
CA TYR A 177 -27.64 0.80 33.89
C TYR A 177 -26.39 1.55 34.37
N ARG A 178 -26.47 2.21 35.53
CA ARG A 178 -25.31 2.88 36.15
C ARG A 178 -24.18 1.88 36.40
N TYR A 179 -22.95 2.31 36.10
CA TYR A 179 -21.75 1.47 36.26
C TYR A 179 -20.57 2.26 36.80
N TYR A 180 -20.19 3.35 36.13
CA TYR A 180 -19.04 4.16 36.54
C TYR A 180 -19.48 5.44 37.26
N ASP A 181 -18.88 5.73 38.41
CA ASP A 181 -19.07 6.98 39.13
C ASP A 181 -17.91 7.95 38.86
N PRO A 182 -18.12 9.05 38.11
CA PRO A 182 -17.09 10.04 37.83
C PRO A 182 -16.53 10.75 39.07
N SER A 183 -17.27 10.79 40.18
CA SER A 183 -16.81 11.47 41.40
C SER A 183 -15.79 10.66 42.18
N THR A 184 -15.89 9.33 42.14
CA THR A 184 -14.98 8.39 42.82
C THR A 184 -14.01 7.71 41.86
N CYS A 185 -14.22 7.83 40.54
CA CYS A 185 -13.52 7.09 39.49
C CYS A 185 -13.61 5.56 39.65
N GLY A 186 -14.64 5.08 40.35
CA GLY A 186 -14.87 3.69 40.70
C GLY A 186 -16.21 3.14 40.23
N PHE A 187 -16.58 1.97 40.74
CA PHE A 187 -17.82 1.27 40.39
C PHE A 187 -18.98 1.85 41.21
N ASP A 188 -20.00 2.39 40.56
CA ASP A 188 -21.25 2.85 41.17
C ASP A 188 -22.11 1.65 41.58
N PHE A 189 -21.67 0.94 42.62
CA PHE A 189 -22.30 -0.30 43.04
C PHE A 189 -23.76 -0.11 43.46
N LYS A 190 -24.02 0.95 44.24
CA LYS A 190 -25.38 1.26 44.70
C LYS A 190 -26.28 1.62 43.53
N GLY A 191 -25.82 2.49 42.63
CA GLY A 191 -26.59 2.85 41.45
C GLY A 191 -26.82 1.70 40.49
N ALA A 192 -25.82 0.83 40.30
CA ALA A 192 -25.93 -0.38 39.52
C ALA A 192 -27.01 -1.31 40.08
N LEU A 193 -26.97 -1.63 41.38
CA LEU A 193 -27.98 -2.49 42.00
C LEU A 193 -29.39 -1.89 41.92
N GLU A 194 -29.54 -0.59 42.19
CA GLU A 194 -30.81 0.12 42.08
C GLU A 194 -31.42 0.10 40.67
N ASP A 195 -30.57 0.12 39.63
CA ASP A 195 -31.02 0.08 38.24
C ASP A 195 -31.31 -1.36 37.81
N ILE A 196 -30.41 -2.30 38.13
CA ILE A 196 -30.57 -3.74 37.81
C ILE A 196 -31.83 -4.28 38.47
N SER A 197 -32.11 -3.88 39.72
CA SER A 197 -33.30 -4.29 40.45
C SER A 197 -34.61 -3.73 39.86
N LYS A 198 -34.56 -2.87 38.84
CA LYS A 198 -35.72 -2.32 38.12
C LYS A 198 -35.84 -2.84 36.69
N ILE A 199 -34.83 -3.54 36.17
CA ILE A 199 -34.85 -4.10 34.82
C ILE A 199 -36.02 -5.08 34.67
N PRO A 200 -36.91 -4.92 33.66
CA PRO A 200 -38.04 -5.83 33.46
C PRO A 200 -37.59 -7.29 33.38
N GLU A 201 -38.37 -8.20 33.98
CA GLU A 201 -38.04 -9.62 33.99
C GLU A 201 -37.81 -10.17 32.58
N LYS A 202 -36.96 -11.19 32.48
CA LYS A 202 -36.53 -11.82 31.23
C LYS A 202 -35.71 -10.93 30.29
N SER A 203 -35.49 -9.64 30.58
CA SER A 203 -34.62 -8.80 29.75
C SER A 203 -33.17 -9.31 29.75
N VAL A 204 -32.40 -8.89 28.75
CA VAL A 204 -30.98 -9.25 28.63
C VAL A 204 -30.12 -8.19 29.31
N ILE A 205 -29.19 -8.62 30.17
CA ILE A 205 -28.19 -7.74 30.77
C ILE A 205 -26.80 -8.11 30.26
N LEU A 206 -26.09 -7.14 29.66
CA LEU A 206 -24.72 -7.33 29.21
C LEU A 206 -23.74 -7.00 30.33
N LEU A 207 -22.83 -7.94 30.61
CA LEU A 207 -21.83 -7.86 31.67
C LEU A 207 -20.44 -8.07 31.06
N HIS A 208 -19.45 -7.27 31.43
CA HIS A 208 -18.06 -7.58 31.09
C HIS A 208 -17.52 -8.55 32.14
N ALA A 209 -16.92 -9.66 31.71
CA ALA A 209 -16.44 -10.69 32.63
C ALA A 209 -15.32 -10.18 33.56
N CYS A 210 -14.44 -9.36 33.01
CA CYS A 210 -13.31 -8.69 33.68
C CYS A 210 -12.75 -7.59 32.75
N ALA A 211 -11.88 -6.74 33.28
CA ALA A 211 -11.24 -5.60 32.61
C ALA A 211 -12.24 -4.77 31.81
N HIS A 212 -13.23 -4.19 32.50
CA HIS A 212 -14.32 -3.47 31.87
C HIS A 212 -13.83 -2.42 30.86
N ASN A 213 -14.20 -2.59 29.58
CA ASN A 213 -13.89 -1.63 28.53
C ASN A 213 -15.03 -0.59 28.42
N PRO A 214 -14.80 0.70 28.72
CA PRO A 214 -13.50 1.35 28.60
C PRO A 214 -12.93 1.89 29.93
N THR A 215 -13.53 1.55 31.08
CA THR A 215 -13.23 2.18 32.38
C THR A 215 -12.05 1.55 33.13
N GLY A 216 -11.77 0.26 32.89
CA GLY A 216 -10.87 -0.55 33.71
C GLY A 216 -11.40 -0.84 35.12
N VAL A 217 -12.65 -0.52 35.43
CA VAL A 217 -13.22 -0.70 36.77
C VAL A 217 -14.06 -1.96 36.79
N ASP A 218 -13.73 -2.92 37.65
CA ASP A 218 -14.48 -4.17 37.83
C ASP A 218 -15.12 -4.24 39.23
N PRO A 219 -16.30 -4.88 39.37
CA PRO A 219 -16.87 -5.20 40.67
C PRO A 219 -15.97 -6.18 41.44
N ARG A 220 -15.92 -6.03 42.76
CA ARG A 220 -15.27 -7.00 43.66
C ARG A 220 -16.07 -8.30 43.74
N PRO A 221 -15.47 -9.44 44.15
CA PRO A 221 -16.18 -10.71 44.30
C PRO A 221 -17.45 -10.60 45.15
N GLU A 222 -17.44 -9.81 46.22
CA GLU A 222 -18.62 -9.59 47.08
C GLU A 222 -19.74 -8.85 46.34
N GLN A 223 -19.37 -7.86 45.52
CA GLN A 223 -20.32 -7.10 44.70
C GLN A 223 -20.89 -7.96 43.57
N TRP A 224 -20.08 -8.80 42.95
CA TRP A 224 -20.54 -9.75 41.95
C TRP A 224 -21.55 -10.76 42.50
N LYS A 225 -21.40 -11.21 43.75
CA LYS A 225 -22.38 -12.08 44.42
C LYS A 225 -23.74 -11.41 44.51
N GLU A 226 -23.77 -10.14 44.94
CA GLU A 226 -25.02 -9.37 45.03
C GLU A 226 -25.63 -9.10 43.65
N ILE A 227 -24.81 -8.77 42.65
CA ILE A 227 -25.28 -8.61 41.27
C ILE A 227 -25.89 -9.92 40.75
N ALA A 228 -25.23 -11.06 40.96
CA ALA A 228 -25.74 -12.39 40.57
C ALA A 228 -27.10 -12.66 41.23
N GLN A 229 -27.21 -12.39 42.54
CA GLN A 229 -28.45 -12.54 43.27
C GLN A 229 -29.58 -11.69 42.68
N VAL A 230 -29.38 -10.39 42.46
CA VAL A 230 -30.42 -9.52 41.88
C VAL A 230 -30.77 -9.94 40.46
N VAL A 231 -29.78 -10.32 39.64
CA VAL A 231 -30.02 -10.85 38.28
C VAL A 231 -30.89 -12.11 38.32
N LYS A 232 -30.70 -12.98 39.33
CA LYS A 232 -31.49 -14.20 39.53
C LYS A 232 -32.91 -13.88 39.99
N GLU A 233 -33.06 -13.02 40.99
CA GLU A 233 -34.35 -12.58 41.53
C GLU A 233 -35.21 -11.91 40.47
N ARG A 234 -34.60 -11.09 39.60
CA ARG A 234 -35.25 -10.44 38.46
C ARG A 234 -35.41 -11.34 37.24
N ASN A 235 -34.94 -12.58 37.29
CA ASN A 235 -34.98 -13.54 36.18
C ASN A 235 -34.45 -12.93 34.86
N LEU A 236 -33.30 -12.25 34.91
CA LEU A 236 -32.67 -11.65 33.73
C LEU A 236 -31.75 -12.66 33.05
N LEU A 237 -31.54 -12.51 31.74
CA LEU A 237 -30.57 -13.31 30.99
C LEU A 237 -29.20 -12.60 30.98
N PRO A 238 -28.19 -13.10 31.70
CA PRO A 238 -26.85 -12.56 31.65
C PRO A 238 -26.16 -12.92 30.33
N PHE A 239 -25.68 -11.90 29.61
CA PHE A 239 -24.82 -12.02 28.45
C PHE A 239 -23.43 -11.47 28.81
N PHE A 240 -22.47 -12.37 29.03
CA PHE A 240 -21.08 -12.00 29.30
C PHE A 240 -20.28 -11.70 28.02
N ASP A 241 -19.56 -10.59 28.02
CA ASP A 241 -18.45 -10.33 27.08
C ASP A 241 -17.10 -10.54 27.78
N MET A 242 -16.31 -11.49 27.28
CA MET A 242 -15.06 -11.96 27.86
C MET A 242 -13.93 -11.83 26.83
N ALA A 243 -13.40 -10.62 26.70
CA ALA A 243 -12.34 -10.29 25.74
C ALA A 243 -10.91 -10.27 26.33
N TYR A 244 -10.78 -10.28 27.65
CA TYR A 244 -9.51 -10.00 28.37
C TYR A 244 -9.13 -11.10 29.38
N GLN A 245 -9.69 -12.31 29.29
CA GLN A 245 -9.41 -13.39 30.24
C GLN A 245 -7.90 -13.71 30.34
N GLY A 246 -7.36 -13.64 31.55
CA GLY A 246 -5.94 -13.76 31.91
C GLY A 246 -5.18 -12.44 31.76
N PHE A 247 -5.64 -11.55 30.89
CA PHE A 247 -5.00 -10.28 30.58
C PHE A 247 -5.36 -9.15 31.57
N ALA A 248 -6.29 -9.42 32.51
CA ALA A 248 -6.70 -8.47 33.52
C ALA A 248 -5.85 -8.63 34.79
N SER A 249 -5.80 -9.84 35.36
CA SER A 249 -5.07 -10.11 36.61
C SER A 249 -3.76 -10.90 36.43
N GLY A 250 -3.49 -11.42 35.23
CA GLY A 250 -2.43 -12.41 34.99
C GLY A 250 -2.87 -13.86 35.22
N ASP A 251 -4.10 -14.06 35.74
CA ASP A 251 -4.65 -15.37 36.08
C ASP A 251 -5.97 -15.59 35.32
N ILE A 252 -6.01 -16.67 34.53
CA ILE A 252 -7.15 -17.01 33.68
C ILE A 252 -8.40 -17.45 34.47
N ASP A 253 -8.21 -17.99 35.67
CA ASP A 253 -9.29 -18.50 36.51
C ASP A 253 -9.89 -17.37 37.34
N ARG A 254 -9.05 -16.48 37.88
CA ARG A 254 -9.49 -15.26 38.53
C ARG A 254 -10.31 -14.38 37.57
N ASP A 255 -9.85 -14.25 36.34
CA ASP A 255 -10.52 -13.43 35.32
C ASP A 255 -11.82 -14.07 34.78
N ALA A 256 -12.05 -15.36 35.05
CA ALA A 256 -13.29 -16.07 34.73
C ALA A 256 -14.24 -16.21 35.93
N TRP A 257 -13.86 -15.71 37.10
CA TRP A 257 -14.56 -15.95 38.36
C TRP A 257 -16.03 -15.52 38.31
N ALA A 258 -16.34 -14.34 37.77
CA ALA A 258 -17.72 -13.86 37.68
C ALA A 258 -18.62 -14.79 36.83
N VAL A 259 -18.11 -15.25 35.69
CA VAL A 259 -18.84 -16.18 34.81
C VAL A 259 -19.09 -17.52 35.52
N ARG A 260 -18.06 -18.07 36.17
CA ARG A 260 -18.15 -19.35 36.88
C ARG A 260 -19.10 -19.24 38.08
N HIS A 261 -19.04 -18.14 38.81
CA HIS A 261 -19.94 -17.89 39.94
C HIS A 261 -21.41 -17.82 39.50
N PHE A 262 -21.73 -17.13 38.39
CA PHE A 262 -23.10 -17.12 37.86
C PHE A 262 -23.57 -18.53 37.49
N ILE A 263 -22.70 -19.35 36.89
CA ILE A 263 -23.03 -20.74 36.58
C ILE A 263 -23.28 -21.56 37.87
N GLU A 264 -22.43 -21.41 38.89
CA GLU A 264 -22.57 -22.06 40.20
C GLU A 264 -23.88 -21.65 40.91
N GLN A 265 -24.30 -20.39 40.77
CA GLN A 265 -25.57 -19.90 41.28
C GLN A 265 -26.78 -20.36 40.44
N GLY A 266 -26.56 -21.18 39.40
CA GLY A 266 -27.61 -21.80 38.61
C GLY A 266 -28.15 -20.93 37.47
N HIS A 267 -27.41 -19.90 37.05
CA HIS A 267 -27.80 -19.10 35.89
C HIS A 267 -27.54 -19.86 34.57
N ASN A 268 -28.49 -19.77 33.65
CA ASN A 268 -28.23 -19.99 32.24
C ASN A 268 -27.71 -18.69 31.64
N ILE A 269 -26.55 -18.76 30.97
CA ILE A 269 -25.84 -17.58 30.47
C ILE A 269 -25.59 -17.69 28.96
N VAL A 270 -25.35 -16.53 28.36
CA VAL A 270 -24.75 -16.42 27.02
C VAL A 270 -23.36 -15.80 27.17
N LEU A 271 -22.38 -16.30 26.42
CA LEU A 271 -20.98 -15.88 26.56
C LEU A 271 -20.33 -15.61 25.20
N SER A 272 -19.76 -14.42 25.06
CA SER A 272 -18.85 -14.02 23.99
C SER A 272 -17.40 -14.13 24.47
N GLN A 273 -16.55 -14.87 23.75
CA GLN A 273 -15.11 -14.96 24.02
C GLN A 273 -14.28 -14.45 22.84
N SER A 274 -13.20 -13.73 23.15
CA SER A 274 -12.20 -13.28 22.16
C SER A 274 -10.80 -13.74 22.54
N PHE A 275 -10.04 -14.20 21.54
CA PHE A 275 -8.61 -14.50 21.67
C PHE A 275 -7.70 -13.39 21.11
N ALA A 276 -8.30 -12.24 20.76
CA ALA A 276 -7.55 -11.16 20.13
C ALA A 276 -6.49 -10.56 21.06
N LYS A 277 -6.76 -10.49 22.37
CA LYS A 277 -5.87 -9.83 23.35
C LYS A 277 -4.99 -10.84 24.08
N ASN A 278 -5.60 -11.80 24.76
CA ASN A 278 -4.87 -12.79 25.57
C ASN A 278 -3.91 -13.68 24.76
N MET A 279 -4.12 -13.88 23.46
CA MET A 279 -3.17 -14.58 22.58
C MET A 279 -2.54 -13.67 21.52
N GLY A 280 -2.82 -12.36 21.53
CA GLY A 280 -2.35 -11.44 20.49
C GLY A 280 -2.87 -11.73 19.07
N LEU A 281 -3.92 -12.55 18.92
CA LEU A 281 -4.49 -12.97 17.64
C LEU A 281 -5.49 -11.95 17.07
N TYR A 282 -5.13 -10.67 17.10
CA TYR A 282 -6.01 -9.54 16.73
C TYR A 282 -6.59 -9.69 15.31
N GLY A 283 -5.72 -9.92 14.33
CA GLY A 283 -6.05 -10.00 12.90
C GLY A 283 -6.59 -11.36 12.45
N GLU A 284 -6.31 -12.43 13.19
CA GLU A 284 -6.78 -13.79 12.89
C GLU A 284 -8.27 -14.00 13.20
N ARG A 285 -8.87 -13.07 13.96
CA ARG A 285 -10.31 -13.03 14.28
C ARG A 285 -10.83 -14.31 14.94
N VAL A 286 -10.13 -14.79 15.97
CA VAL A 286 -10.48 -16.03 16.70
C VAL A 286 -11.34 -15.73 17.92
N GLY A 287 -12.43 -16.47 18.09
CA GLY A 287 -13.37 -16.35 19.22
C GLY A 287 -14.40 -17.48 19.28
N GLY A 288 -15.21 -17.46 20.33
CA GLY A 288 -16.27 -18.44 20.57
C GLY A 288 -17.55 -17.78 21.07
N PHE A 289 -18.68 -18.37 20.73
CA PHE A 289 -20.01 -18.03 21.27
C PHE A 289 -20.56 -19.26 21.98
N SER A 290 -20.86 -19.12 23.28
CA SER A 290 -21.38 -20.20 24.10
C SER A 290 -22.75 -19.88 24.66
N VAL A 291 -23.64 -20.88 24.68
CA VAL A 291 -24.97 -20.80 25.31
C VAL A 291 -25.11 -21.93 26.31
N VAL A 292 -25.33 -21.59 27.57
CA VAL A 292 -25.63 -22.54 28.65
C VAL A 292 -27.14 -22.74 28.70
N CYS A 293 -27.57 -23.96 28.44
CA CYS A 293 -28.96 -24.38 28.38
C CYS A 293 -29.38 -25.14 29.64
N SER A 294 -30.67 -25.43 29.74
CA SER A 294 -31.26 -26.18 30.84
C SER A 294 -30.84 -27.65 30.82
N ASP A 295 -30.71 -28.23 29.63
CA ASP A 295 -30.32 -29.63 29.41
C ASP A 295 -29.59 -29.82 28.06
N ALA A 296 -29.11 -31.05 27.82
CA ALA A 296 -28.37 -31.41 26.61
C ALA A 296 -29.24 -31.44 25.34
N GLU A 297 -30.54 -31.70 25.44
CA GLU A 297 -31.44 -31.72 24.29
C GLU A 297 -31.75 -30.30 23.80
N GLU A 298 -31.93 -29.36 24.74
CA GLU A 298 -32.00 -27.94 24.44
C GLU A 298 -30.70 -27.44 23.79
N ALA A 299 -29.54 -27.83 24.32
CA ALA A 299 -28.24 -27.47 23.73
C ALA A 299 -28.10 -27.92 22.27
N LYS A 300 -28.54 -29.14 21.92
CA LYS A 300 -28.56 -29.63 20.53
C LYS A 300 -29.47 -28.81 19.62
N ARG A 301 -30.67 -28.44 20.10
CA ARG A 301 -31.59 -27.57 19.33
C ARG A 301 -30.96 -26.20 19.11
N VAL A 302 -30.37 -25.61 20.15
CA VAL A 302 -29.66 -24.32 20.05
C VAL A 302 -28.50 -24.41 19.05
N GLU A 303 -27.69 -25.46 19.12
CA GLU A 303 -26.59 -25.70 18.16
C GLU A 303 -27.09 -25.69 16.71
N SER A 304 -28.20 -26.39 16.44
CA SER A 304 -28.78 -26.46 15.09
C SER A 304 -29.18 -25.07 14.57
N GLN A 305 -29.77 -24.24 15.43
CA GLN A 305 -30.19 -22.89 15.06
C GLN A 305 -29.01 -21.94 14.89
N LEU A 306 -27.96 -22.08 15.71
CA LEU A 306 -26.73 -21.31 15.53
C LEU A 306 -26.07 -21.64 14.19
N LYS A 307 -26.03 -22.91 13.78
CA LYS A 307 -25.51 -23.30 12.46
C LYS A 307 -26.34 -22.68 11.31
N ILE A 308 -27.68 -22.71 11.42
CA ILE A 308 -28.59 -22.08 10.44
C ILE A 308 -28.35 -20.56 10.37
N LEU A 309 -28.10 -19.92 11.52
CA LEU A 309 -27.86 -18.49 11.61
C LEU A 309 -26.49 -18.10 11.03
N ILE A 310 -25.45 -18.91 11.27
CA ILE A 310 -24.08 -18.65 10.82
C ILE A 310 -23.93 -18.83 9.30
N ARG A 311 -24.55 -19.89 8.74
CA ARG A 311 -24.39 -20.28 7.34
C ARG A 311 -24.61 -19.15 6.31
N PRO A 312 -25.64 -18.29 6.44
CA PRO A 312 -25.85 -17.17 5.51
C PRO A 312 -25.05 -15.91 5.85
N ILE A 313 -24.43 -15.81 7.05
CA ILE A 313 -23.61 -14.65 7.41
C ILE A 313 -22.20 -14.81 6.83
N TYR A 314 -21.56 -15.96 7.07
CA TYR A 314 -20.18 -16.20 6.63
C TYR A 314 -19.88 -17.67 6.31
N SER A 315 -20.90 -18.52 6.13
CA SER A 315 -20.77 -19.96 5.85
C SER A 315 -20.15 -20.79 6.99
N ASN A 316 -18.85 -20.66 7.20
CA ASN A 316 -18.06 -21.34 8.23
C ASN A 316 -16.90 -20.42 8.66
N PRO A 317 -16.38 -20.57 9.88
CA PRO A 317 -15.41 -19.63 10.43
C PRO A 317 -13.98 -19.88 9.91
N PRO A 318 -13.06 -18.91 10.00
CA PRO A 318 -11.68 -19.04 9.52
C PRO A 318 -10.89 -20.13 10.24
N VAL A 319 -10.09 -20.91 9.49
CA VAL A 319 -9.38 -22.08 10.03
C VAL A 319 -8.07 -21.77 10.74
N ASN A 320 -7.30 -20.79 10.25
CA ASN A 320 -5.90 -20.61 10.65
C ASN A 320 -5.74 -20.25 12.13
N GLY A 321 -6.34 -19.14 12.55
CA GLY A 321 -6.29 -18.72 13.95
C GLY A 321 -6.89 -19.74 14.93
N ALA A 322 -7.93 -20.46 14.55
CA ALA A 322 -8.49 -21.52 15.39
C ALA A 322 -7.53 -22.69 15.56
N ARG A 323 -6.79 -23.09 14.52
CA ARG A 323 -5.72 -24.09 14.64
C ARG A 323 -4.60 -23.59 15.55
N ILE A 324 -4.21 -22.32 15.48
CA ILE A 324 -3.20 -21.72 16.38
C ILE A 324 -3.67 -21.79 17.82
N ALA A 325 -4.85 -21.23 18.12
CA ALA A 325 -5.39 -21.22 19.48
C ALA A 325 -5.63 -22.63 20.02
N SER A 326 -6.15 -23.55 19.19
CA SER A 326 -6.32 -24.95 19.56
C SER A 326 -5.00 -25.63 19.88
N THR A 327 -3.98 -25.42 19.05
CA THR A 327 -2.64 -25.98 19.26
C THR A 327 -2.05 -25.49 20.58
N ILE A 328 -2.19 -24.19 20.89
CA ILE A 328 -1.72 -23.63 22.16
C ILE A 328 -2.48 -24.23 23.35
N LEU A 329 -3.81 -24.24 23.30
CA LEU A 329 -4.64 -24.66 24.44
C LEU A 329 -4.57 -26.16 24.74
N ASN A 330 -4.36 -26.99 23.71
CA ASN A 330 -4.38 -28.44 23.80
C ASN A 330 -2.97 -29.08 23.89
N THR A 331 -1.90 -28.29 23.73
CA THR A 331 -0.51 -28.75 23.92
C THR A 331 -0.01 -28.27 25.29
N PRO A 332 0.19 -29.15 26.30
CA PRO A 332 0.54 -28.74 27.66
C PRO A 332 1.73 -27.79 27.75
N GLU A 333 2.77 -28.02 26.94
CA GLU A 333 3.98 -27.22 26.90
C GLU A 333 3.69 -25.81 26.37
N LEU A 334 2.94 -25.69 25.28
CA LEU A 334 2.57 -24.39 24.71
C LEU A 334 1.57 -23.65 25.60
N ARG A 335 0.64 -24.36 26.24
CA ARG A 335 -0.30 -23.79 27.20
C ARG A 335 0.46 -23.19 28.38
N SER A 336 1.46 -23.89 28.90
CA SER A 336 2.31 -23.38 29.99
C SER A 336 3.04 -22.10 29.59
N VAL A 337 3.65 -22.07 28.40
CA VAL A 337 4.29 -20.86 27.86
C VAL A 337 3.29 -19.72 27.72
N TRP A 338 2.10 -19.99 27.17
CA TRP A 338 1.06 -19.00 27.00
C TRP A 338 0.61 -18.39 28.33
N LEU A 339 0.41 -19.21 29.38
CA LEU A 339 0.04 -18.74 30.71
C LEU A 339 1.11 -17.80 31.30
N GLN A 340 2.39 -18.15 31.13
CA GLN A 340 3.51 -17.29 31.55
C GLN A 340 3.54 -15.97 30.77
N GLU A 341 3.31 -16.01 29.46
CA GLU A 341 3.28 -14.80 28.63
C GLU A 341 2.10 -13.89 28.97
N VAL A 342 0.92 -14.45 29.25
CA VAL A 342 -0.25 -13.69 29.68
C VAL A 342 -0.01 -13.02 31.04
N ASP A 343 0.52 -13.75 32.02
CA ASP A 343 0.91 -13.21 33.32
C ASP A 343 1.94 -12.09 33.18
N PHE A 344 2.97 -12.29 32.35
CA PHE A 344 3.97 -11.26 32.05
C PHE A 344 3.35 -9.99 31.46
N MET A 345 2.48 -10.13 30.45
CA MET A 345 1.82 -8.99 29.82
C MET A 345 0.94 -8.22 30.82
N ALA A 346 0.19 -8.93 31.66
CA ALA A 346 -0.64 -8.31 32.70
C ALA A 346 0.20 -7.57 33.76
N LYS A 347 1.24 -8.22 34.30
CA LYS A 347 2.16 -7.61 35.28
C LYS A 347 2.85 -6.36 34.72
N ARG A 348 3.28 -6.41 33.47
CA ARG A 348 3.90 -5.26 32.81
C ARG A 348 2.93 -4.07 32.72
N ILE A 349 1.66 -4.30 32.40
CA ILE A 349 0.64 -3.23 32.40
C ILE A 349 0.47 -2.64 33.81
N ILE A 350 0.42 -3.49 34.84
CA ILE A 350 0.31 -3.03 36.24
C ILE A 350 1.53 -2.17 36.62
N THR A 351 2.74 -2.61 36.30
CA THR A 351 3.97 -1.83 36.56
C THR A 351 3.94 -0.47 35.85
N MET A 352 3.42 -0.40 34.61
CA MET A 352 3.28 0.90 33.92
C MET A 352 2.31 1.85 34.63
N ARG A 353 1.25 1.32 35.28
CA ARG A 353 0.31 2.12 36.09
C ARG A 353 1.02 2.75 37.27
N GLU A 354 1.79 1.95 37.99
CA GLU A 354 2.58 2.40 39.12
C GLU A 354 3.62 3.45 38.71
N GLN A 355 4.33 3.21 37.60
CA GLN A 355 5.35 4.12 37.08
C GLN A 355 4.76 5.46 36.62
N LEU A 356 3.61 5.45 35.94
CA LEU A 356 2.95 6.68 35.52
C LEU A 356 2.53 7.53 36.73
N VAL A 357 1.90 6.92 37.74
CA VAL A 357 1.49 7.62 38.96
C VAL A 357 2.69 8.16 39.72
N ALA A 358 3.76 7.35 39.86
CA ALA A 358 5.01 7.79 40.48
C ALA A 358 5.66 8.96 39.71
N GLY A 359 5.67 8.89 38.37
CA GLY A 359 6.19 9.93 37.49
C GLY A 359 5.41 11.24 37.62
N LEU A 360 4.07 11.18 37.62
CA LEU A 360 3.20 12.36 37.82
C LEU A 360 3.46 13.02 39.17
N LYS A 361 3.61 12.23 40.23
CA LYS A 361 3.96 12.73 41.57
C LYS A 361 5.35 13.38 41.59
N LYS A 362 6.34 12.76 40.95
CA LYS A 362 7.71 13.28 40.82
C LYS A 362 7.77 14.61 40.05
N GLN A 363 6.91 14.79 39.05
CA GLN A 363 6.78 16.04 38.29
C GLN A 363 5.90 17.11 38.99
N GLY A 364 5.50 16.89 40.24
CA GLY A 364 4.81 17.87 41.08
C GLY A 364 3.28 17.89 40.94
N SER A 365 2.65 16.86 40.38
CA SER A 365 1.18 16.78 40.33
C SER A 365 0.59 16.64 41.74
N SER A 366 -0.33 17.53 42.12
CA SER A 366 -1.07 17.48 43.39
C SER A 366 -2.39 16.71 43.30
N HIS A 367 -2.74 16.17 42.13
CA HIS A 367 -3.97 15.41 41.93
C HIS A 367 -3.83 13.97 42.45
N ASN A 368 -4.92 13.39 42.95
CA ASN A 368 -4.93 11.99 43.36
C ASN A 368 -5.08 11.10 42.10
N TRP A 369 -4.03 10.35 41.78
CA TRP A 369 -4.01 9.44 40.63
C TRP A 369 -4.15 7.96 41.00
N GLN A 370 -4.55 7.64 42.25
CA GLN A 370 -4.64 6.25 42.73
C GLN A 370 -5.58 5.38 41.88
N HIS A 371 -6.64 5.96 41.32
CA HIS A 371 -7.56 5.25 40.41
C HIS A 371 -6.87 4.68 39.16
N VAL A 372 -5.73 5.24 38.75
CA VAL A 372 -4.94 4.69 37.63
C VAL A 372 -4.33 3.34 37.99
N ILE A 373 -3.96 3.13 39.25
CA ILE A 373 -3.42 1.85 39.75
C ILE A 373 -4.57 0.88 40.06
N ASP A 374 -5.66 1.37 40.65
CA ASP A 374 -6.79 0.53 41.07
C ASP A 374 -7.59 -0.04 39.88
N GLN A 375 -7.55 0.64 38.72
CA GLN A 375 -8.15 0.16 37.48
C GLN A 375 -7.34 -0.98 36.85
N ILE A 376 -8.06 -1.97 36.31
CA ILE A 376 -7.59 -3.25 35.81
C ILE A 376 -7.58 -3.29 34.28
N GLY A 377 -6.65 -4.07 33.71
CA GLY A 377 -6.59 -4.39 32.29
C GLY A 377 -5.93 -3.29 31.45
N MET A 378 -6.25 -3.27 30.15
CA MET A 378 -5.55 -2.43 29.17
C MET A 378 -5.86 -0.93 29.25
N PHE A 379 -7.02 -0.57 29.79
CA PHE A 379 -7.58 0.78 29.70
C PHE A 379 -7.58 1.47 31.05
N CYS A 380 -7.30 2.77 31.04
CA CYS A 380 -7.45 3.63 32.19
C CYS A 380 -8.38 4.80 31.84
N PHE A 381 -9.42 5.00 32.64
CA PHE A 381 -10.19 6.25 32.61
C PHE A 381 -9.49 7.28 33.48
N THR A 382 -8.95 8.32 32.84
CA THR A 382 -8.05 9.27 33.50
C THR A 382 -8.73 10.33 34.35
N GLY A 383 -9.94 10.72 33.99
CA GLY A 383 -10.56 11.94 34.49
C GLY A 383 -10.12 13.23 33.76
N LEU A 384 -9.28 13.14 32.72
CA LEU A 384 -8.92 14.31 31.90
C LEU A 384 -10.14 14.80 31.10
N LYS A 385 -10.25 16.13 31.00
CA LYS A 385 -11.28 16.80 30.22
C LYS A 385 -10.92 16.80 28.71
N PRO A 386 -11.90 16.84 27.79
CA PRO A 386 -11.68 16.94 26.35
C PRO A 386 -10.69 18.03 25.94
N GLU A 387 -10.70 19.18 26.62
CA GLU A 387 -9.77 20.27 26.32
C GLU A 387 -8.34 19.90 26.72
N GLN A 388 -8.15 19.14 27.80
CA GLN A 388 -6.85 18.62 28.22
C GLN A 388 -6.35 17.53 27.26
N VAL A 389 -7.24 16.66 26.78
CA VAL A 389 -6.92 15.66 25.74
C VAL A 389 -6.48 16.34 24.45
N GLU A 390 -7.23 17.36 24.03
CA GLU A 390 -6.94 18.11 22.83
C GLU A 390 -5.62 18.86 22.95
N ARG A 391 -5.33 19.42 24.12
CA ARG A 391 -4.03 20.01 24.44
C ARG A 391 -2.91 18.98 24.36
N LEU A 392 -3.07 17.81 24.99
CA LEU A 392 -2.11 16.70 24.89
C LEU A 392 -1.85 16.26 23.46
N THR A 393 -2.90 16.23 22.63
CA THR A 393 -2.78 15.89 21.21
C THR A 393 -2.04 16.98 20.42
N LYS A 394 -2.42 18.25 20.59
CA LYS A 394 -1.89 19.37 19.77
C LYS A 394 -0.51 19.83 20.20
N GLU A 395 -0.24 19.93 21.50
CA GLU A 395 1.00 20.49 22.03
C GLU A 395 2.07 19.41 22.27
N PHE A 396 1.66 18.18 22.58
CA PHE A 396 2.57 17.12 23.05
C PHE A 396 2.54 15.86 22.19
N SER A 397 1.71 15.79 21.14
CA SER A 397 1.57 14.62 20.27
C SER A 397 1.17 13.34 21.02
N VAL A 398 0.41 13.47 22.11
CA VAL A 398 -0.11 12.34 22.90
C VAL A 398 -1.58 12.12 22.54
N TYR A 399 -1.84 11.02 21.83
CA TYR A 399 -3.13 10.69 21.24
C TYR A 399 -3.90 9.74 22.15
N MET A 400 -5.10 10.14 22.57
CA MET A 400 -6.01 9.34 23.41
C MET A 400 -7.47 9.55 23.00
N THR A 401 -8.36 8.64 23.39
CA THR A 401 -9.78 8.73 23.00
C THR A 401 -10.48 9.84 23.78
N LYS A 402 -11.27 10.67 23.08
CA LYS A 402 -12.10 11.71 23.69
C LYS A 402 -13.38 11.16 24.36
N ASP A 403 -13.65 9.86 24.19
CA ASP A 403 -14.93 9.23 24.53
C ASP A 403 -15.14 9.00 26.04
N GLY A 404 -15.68 10.03 26.70
CA GLY A 404 -16.85 9.85 27.55
C GLY A 404 -18.08 10.02 26.67
N ASN A 405 -19.02 9.06 26.71
CA ASN A 405 -20.21 8.91 25.84
C ASN A 405 -20.96 10.23 25.49
N HIS A 406 -21.76 10.22 24.41
CA HIS A 406 -22.49 11.34 23.74
C HIS A 406 -23.48 12.19 24.58
N ASP A 407 -23.33 12.22 25.90
CA ASP A 407 -24.05 13.04 26.84
C ASP A 407 -23.14 14.22 27.21
N ALA A 408 -23.40 15.41 26.63
CA ALA A 408 -22.58 16.62 26.70
C ALA A 408 -22.41 17.23 28.12
N THR A 409 -22.66 16.45 29.17
CA THR A 409 -22.72 16.93 30.56
C THR A 409 -21.59 16.42 31.45
N LYS A 410 -20.81 15.37 31.09
CA LYS A 410 -19.72 14.87 31.97
C LYS A 410 -18.50 14.30 31.20
N PRO A 411 -17.36 15.02 31.17
CA PRO A 411 -16.16 14.62 30.42
C PRO A 411 -15.29 13.60 31.19
N ASN A 412 -14.87 12.50 30.55
CA ASN A 412 -13.74 11.68 31.01
C ASN A 412 -13.01 11.09 29.79
N ALA A 413 -11.72 11.36 29.66
CA ALA A 413 -10.88 10.76 28.63
C ALA A 413 -10.31 9.41 29.08
N ASN A 414 -10.25 8.45 28.17
CA ASN A 414 -9.54 7.18 28.38
C ASN A 414 -8.25 7.21 27.59
N PHE A 415 -7.23 6.59 28.18
CA PHE A 415 -6.06 6.20 27.45
C PHE A 415 -5.77 4.73 27.75
N LEU A 416 -5.26 4.02 26.76
CA LEU A 416 -4.55 2.76 26.94
C LEU A 416 -3.16 3.03 27.42
N MET A 417 -2.67 2.29 28.40
CA MET A 417 -1.23 2.24 28.60
C MET A 417 -0.59 1.60 27.37
N ALA A 418 -0.28 2.42 26.37
CA ALA A 418 0.70 2.06 25.38
C ALA A 418 2.04 2.17 26.09
N ILE A 419 2.70 1.03 26.09
CA ILE A 419 3.87 0.81 26.89
C ILE A 419 5.02 1.51 26.20
N ASN A 420 5.61 2.46 26.89
CA ASN A 420 6.95 2.94 26.59
C ASN A 420 7.59 3.23 27.94
N THR A 421 8.42 2.31 28.44
CA THR A 421 9.38 2.65 29.47
C THR A 421 10.45 3.53 28.82
N ASP A 422 10.55 4.75 29.31
CA ASP A 422 11.54 5.75 28.95
C ASP A 422 12.98 5.22 28.95
N VAL A 423 13.78 5.82 28.07
CA VAL A 423 15.15 6.32 28.32
C VAL A 423 16.12 5.33 28.99
N GLU A 424 17.13 4.92 28.21
CA GLU A 424 18.32 4.13 28.61
C GLU A 424 18.10 2.62 28.77
N ASP A 425 18.30 1.83 27.69
CA ASP A 425 19.47 0.94 27.59
C ASP A 425 19.53 0.19 26.24
N TRP A 426 20.75 -0.12 25.81
CA TRP A 426 21.08 -0.83 24.57
C TRP A 426 21.31 -2.33 24.85
N GLY A 427 20.79 -3.23 24.01
CA GLY A 427 21.25 -4.62 24.01
C GLY A 427 20.42 -5.52 23.10
N GLY A 428 21.07 -6.17 22.13
CA GLY A 428 20.42 -6.89 21.04
C GLY A 428 19.73 -8.20 21.45
N ILE A 429 18.93 -8.73 20.52
CA ILE A 429 18.89 -10.14 20.08
C ILE A 429 18.04 -10.19 18.80
N GLY A 430 18.62 -10.72 17.72
CA GLY A 430 17.97 -10.90 16.43
C GLY A 430 17.27 -12.25 16.29
N SER A 431 16.26 -12.32 15.43
CA SER A 431 15.80 -13.59 14.84
C SER A 431 15.45 -13.41 13.36
N ASN A 432 15.97 -14.31 12.54
CA ASN A 432 16.31 -14.12 11.13
C ASN A 432 15.25 -14.56 10.11
N ASP A 433 13.98 -14.81 10.50
CA ASP A 433 13.04 -15.46 9.58
C ASP A 433 11.70 -14.73 9.39
N ALA A 434 11.48 -13.63 10.12
CA ALA A 434 10.34 -12.73 9.91
C ALA A 434 10.60 -11.65 8.84
N GLY A 435 11.82 -11.61 8.29
CA GLY A 435 12.29 -10.55 7.40
C GLY A 435 11.60 -10.55 6.04
N GLU A 436 11.59 -11.66 5.32
CA GLU A 436 11.28 -11.63 3.88
C GLU A 436 9.87 -11.11 3.51
N ARG A 437 8.86 -11.30 4.36
CA ARG A 437 7.48 -10.80 4.10
C ARG A 437 7.20 -9.41 4.66
N ALA A 438 7.85 -9.01 5.75
CA ALA A 438 7.79 -7.64 6.27
C ALA A 438 8.58 -6.65 5.40
N TRP A 439 9.59 -7.14 4.69
CA TRP A 439 10.43 -6.39 3.75
C TRP A 439 9.71 -5.96 2.47
N LEU A 440 8.73 -6.73 1.98
CA LEU A 440 8.03 -6.46 0.72
C LEU A 440 6.97 -5.35 0.83
N LEU A 441 6.44 -5.07 2.03
CA LEU A 441 5.49 -3.97 2.25
C LEU A 441 6.16 -2.62 2.52
N GLN A 442 7.49 -2.55 2.53
CA GLN A 442 8.26 -1.36 2.90
C GLN A 442 9.41 -1.03 1.94
N SER A 443 9.31 -1.45 0.66
CA SER A 443 10.23 -0.95 -0.38
C SER A 443 10.17 0.58 -0.42
N PRO A 444 11.26 1.33 -0.12
CA PRO A 444 11.22 2.78 0.16
C PRO A 444 10.99 3.69 -1.07
N SER A 445 10.40 3.19 -2.14
CA SER A 445 10.35 3.88 -3.44
C SER A 445 8.97 4.34 -3.92
N VAL A 446 7.88 4.13 -3.17
CA VAL A 446 6.59 4.78 -3.44
C VAL A 446 5.87 5.10 -2.14
N ASP A 447 5.48 6.37 -2.00
CA ASP A 447 4.64 6.97 -0.96
C ASP A 447 4.76 6.36 0.44
N SER A 448 5.46 7.07 1.33
CA SER A 448 5.18 6.98 2.76
C SER A 448 3.66 7.04 2.96
N VAL A 449 3.07 5.98 3.52
CA VAL A 449 1.63 5.86 3.76
C VAL A 449 1.14 7.10 4.52
N GLN A 450 0.57 8.06 3.77
CA GLN A 450 -0.06 9.25 4.32
C GLN A 450 -1.55 9.00 4.58
N PRO A 451 -2.14 9.56 5.64
CA PRO A 451 -3.47 9.17 6.14
C PRO A 451 -4.64 9.94 5.49
N PRO A 452 -5.90 9.48 5.63
CA PRO A 452 -6.99 9.77 4.69
C PRO A 452 -7.71 11.13 4.80
N GLU A 453 -7.17 12.15 5.45
CA GLU A 453 -7.95 13.38 5.75
C GLU A 453 -7.34 14.70 5.21
N MET A 454 -6.57 14.63 4.13
CA MET A 454 -6.21 15.80 3.31
C MET A 454 -6.40 15.54 1.80
N ALA A 455 -7.39 14.72 1.46
CA ALA A 455 -7.64 14.28 0.09
C ALA A 455 -8.84 14.97 -0.60
N GLU A 456 -9.39 16.06 -0.07
CA GLU A 456 -10.23 16.96 -0.86
C GLU A 456 -9.47 18.23 -1.25
N ARG A 457 -8.81 18.09 -2.41
CA ARG A 457 -8.15 19.09 -3.28
C ARG A 457 -6.61 19.02 -3.28
N SER A 458 -6.11 18.18 -4.20
CA SER A 458 -4.98 18.46 -5.12
C SER A 458 -3.63 17.71 -5.03
N ARG A 459 -3.47 16.58 -4.30
CA ARG A 459 -2.12 15.94 -4.21
C ARG A 459 -1.73 14.87 -5.23
N GLY A 460 -2.64 14.11 -5.83
CA GLY A 460 -2.26 13.18 -6.92
C GLY A 460 -1.98 13.91 -8.24
N VAL A 461 -1.16 13.29 -9.11
CA VAL A 461 -0.92 13.77 -10.47
C VAL A 461 -2.22 13.67 -11.29
N SER A 462 -2.62 14.76 -11.95
CA SER A 462 -3.79 14.76 -12.84
C SER A 462 -3.55 13.88 -14.06
N THR A 463 -4.59 13.40 -14.75
CA THR A 463 -4.44 12.62 -15.98
C THR A 463 -3.56 13.33 -17.01
N LEU A 464 -3.75 14.65 -17.19
CA LEU A 464 -2.90 15.45 -18.07
C LEU A 464 -1.46 15.58 -17.54
N GLY A 465 -1.27 15.77 -16.23
CA GLY A 465 0.07 15.79 -15.64
C GLY A 465 0.81 14.46 -15.83
N ALA A 466 0.11 13.33 -15.75
CA ALA A 466 0.67 12.01 -15.98
C ALA A 466 1.08 11.83 -17.45
N VAL A 467 0.32 12.38 -18.40
CA VAL A 467 0.73 12.43 -19.82
C VAL A 467 2.05 13.17 -19.98
N PHE A 468 2.20 14.37 -19.40
CA PHE A 468 3.47 15.11 -19.49
C PHE A 468 4.66 14.35 -18.87
N ILE A 469 4.45 13.63 -17.77
CA ILE A 469 5.52 12.83 -17.15
C ILE A 469 5.88 11.61 -18.01
N VAL A 470 4.90 10.87 -18.54
CA VAL A 470 5.17 9.72 -19.43
C VAL A 470 5.81 10.19 -20.74
N VAL A 471 5.33 11.28 -21.32
CA VAL A 471 5.92 11.90 -22.51
C VAL A 471 7.36 12.33 -22.22
N ASN A 472 7.65 12.99 -21.10
CA ASN A 472 9.03 13.37 -20.74
C ASN A 472 9.94 12.16 -20.43
N ALA A 473 9.37 11.06 -19.91
CA ALA A 473 10.13 9.84 -19.66
C ALA A 473 10.51 9.13 -20.97
N ALA A 474 9.71 9.27 -22.03
CA ALA A 474 10.03 8.77 -23.36
C ALA A 474 10.89 9.79 -24.14
N LEU A 475 10.39 11.03 -24.32
CA LEU A 475 11.05 12.11 -25.03
C LEU A 475 12.27 12.62 -24.27
N GLY A 476 13.45 12.38 -24.84
CA GLY A 476 14.72 12.80 -24.28
C GLY A 476 15.84 12.72 -25.31
N ALA A 477 17.04 12.35 -24.86
CA ALA A 477 18.19 12.12 -25.73
C ALA A 477 17.90 11.18 -26.92
N GLY A 478 17.02 10.17 -26.71
CA GLY A 478 16.67 9.20 -27.76
C GLY A 478 16.05 9.81 -29.02
N LEU A 479 15.46 11.01 -28.94
CA LEU A 479 14.92 11.74 -30.10
C LEU A 479 15.98 11.98 -31.18
N LEU A 480 17.20 12.30 -30.75
CA LEU A 480 18.29 12.74 -31.61
C LEU A 480 18.80 11.63 -32.52
N ASN A 481 18.55 10.37 -32.15
CA ASN A 481 19.05 9.19 -32.83
C ASN A 481 18.08 8.60 -33.85
N PHE A 482 16.84 9.08 -33.94
CA PHE A 482 15.83 8.53 -34.87
C PHE A 482 16.26 8.63 -36.35
N PRO A 483 16.87 9.74 -36.82
CA PRO A 483 17.40 9.80 -38.17
C PRO A 483 18.45 8.71 -38.47
N ALA A 484 19.37 8.47 -37.54
CA ALA A 484 20.36 7.42 -37.66
C ALA A 484 19.72 6.01 -37.61
N ALA A 485 18.68 5.82 -36.80
CA ALA A 485 17.91 4.57 -36.79
C ALA A 485 17.19 4.33 -38.13
N PHE A 486 16.70 5.37 -38.80
CA PHE A 486 16.04 5.24 -40.10
C PHE A 486 17.06 4.92 -41.20
N ASN A 487 18.26 5.49 -41.13
CA ASN A 487 19.38 5.08 -41.98
C ASN A 487 19.69 3.58 -41.81
N MET A 488 19.84 3.14 -40.55
CA MET A 488 20.11 1.73 -40.21
C MET A 488 18.98 0.78 -40.66
N ALA A 489 17.72 1.22 -40.57
CA ALA A 489 16.57 0.44 -41.03
C ALA A 489 16.48 0.31 -42.56
N GLY A 490 17.29 1.05 -43.32
CA GLY A 490 17.26 1.05 -44.78
C GLY A 490 16.31 2.08 -45.39
N GLY A 491 15.99 3.14 -44.64
CA GLY A 491 15.25 4.30 -45.12
C GLY A 491 13.97 4.61 -44.34
N VAL A 492 13.31 5.70 -44.75
CA VAL A 492 12.11 6.24 -44.08
C VAL A 492 10.99 5.22 -43.96
N THR A 493 10.63 4.55 -45.06
CA THR A 493 9.50 3.60 -45.07
C THR A 493 9.73 2.46 -44.09
N ALA A 494 10.93 1.86 -44.10
CA ALA A 494 11.27 0.79 -43.18
C ALA A 494 11.27 1.26 -41.72
N GLY A 495 11.85 2.44 -41.46
CA GLY A 495 11.86 3.06 -40.12
C GLY A 495 10.45 3.32 -39.56
N VAL A 496 9.57 3.92 -40.36
CA VAL A 496 8.18 4.23 -39.93
C VAL A 496 7.36 2.95 -39.73
N VAL A 497 7.45 1.98 -40.66
CA VAL A 497 6.74 0.69 -40.51
C VAL A 497 7.20 -0.03 -39.25
N LEU A 498 8.52 -0.06 -39.00
CA LEU A 498 9.10 -0.64 -37.81
C LEU A 498 8.60 0.05 -36.54
N GLN A 499 8.60 1.38 -36.51
CA GLN A 499 8.11 2.18 -35.40
C GLN A 499 6.63 1.92 -35.10
N MET A 500 5.77 1.88 -36.13
CA MET A 500 4.33 1.59 -35.98
C MET A 500 4.08 0.18 -35.44
N PHE A 501 4.85 -0.81 -35.90
CA PHE A 501 4.78 -2.17 -35.40
C PHE A 501 5.18 -2.26 -33.91
N MET A 502 6.28 -1.60 -33.53
CA MET A 502 6.75 -1.55 -32.14
C MET A 502 5.77 -0.84 -31.21
N LEU A 503 5.05 0.18 -31.70
CA LEU A 503 4.12 0.98 -30.90
C LEU A 503 3.01 0.14 -30.26
N ILE A 504 2.55 -0.91 -30.96
CA ILE A 504 1.54 -1.85 -30.43
C ILE A 504 2.05 -2.47 -29.13
N PHE A 505 3.26 -3.01 -29.15
CA PHE A 505 3.87 -3.67 -27.99
C PHE A 505 4.26 -2.69 -26.88
N ILE A 506 4.72 -1.49 -27.25
CA ILE A 506 5.03 -0.42 -26.30
C ILE A 506 3.79 -0.06 -25.48
N ILE A 507 2.67 0.25 -26.14
CA ILE A 507 1.42 0.60 -25.47
C ILE A 507 0.90 -0.59 -24.65
N SER A 508 0.88 -1.79 -25.23
CA SER A 508 0.45 -3.00 -24.52
C SER A 508 1.28 -3.25 -23.26
N GLY A 509 2.61 -3.15 -23.34
CA GLY A 509 3.51 -3.33 -22.19
C GLY A 509 3.20 -2.36 -21.05
N LEU A 510 2.97 -1.08 -21.35
CA LEU A 510 2.61 -0.07 -20.35
C LEU A 510 1.25 -0.35 -19.69
N VAL A 511 0.25 -0.82 -20.46
CA VAL A 511 -1.06 -1.20 -19.93
C VAL A 511 -0.96 -2.44 -19.05
N ILE A 512 -0.22 -3.47 -19.49
CA ILE A 512 -0.01 -4.71 -18.74
C ILE A 512 0.65 -4.41 -17.39
N LEU A 513 1.72 -3.60 -17.37
CA LEU A 513 2.40 -3.25 -16.13
C LEU A 513 1.51 -2.46 -15.17
N GLY A 514 0.67 -1.54 -15.69
CA GLY A 514 -0.33 -0.84 -14.89
C GLY A 514 -1.38 -1.78 -14.31
N TYR A 515 -1.83 -2.77 -15.09
CA TYR A 515 -2.74 -3.82 -14.63
C TYR A 515 -2.11 -4.70 -13.55
N CYS A 516 -0.91 -5.21 -13.78
CA CYS A 516 -0.20 -6.05 -12.81
C CYS A 516 0.11 -5.26 -11.54
N SER A 517 0.48 -3.99 -11.62
CA SER A 517 0.64 -3.11 -10.45
C SER A 517 -0.64 -2.96 -9.63
N LEU A 518 -1.79 -2.80 -10.30
CA LEU A 518 -3.08 -2.71 -9.62
C LEU A 518 -3.46 -4.02 -8.92
N VAL A 519 -3.19 -5.17 -9.56
CA VAL A 519 -3.54 -6.50 -9.02
C VAL A 519 -2.59 -6.94 -7.92
N SER A 520 -1.28 -6.72 -8.08
CA SER A 520 -0.26 -7.08 -7.09
C SER A 520 -0.15 -6.06 -5.96
N ASN A 521 -0.74 -4.87 -6.12
CA ASN A 521 -0.61 -3.73 -5.21
C ASN A 521 0.86 -3.29 -4.98
N GLU A 522 1.68 -3.40 -6.03
CA GLU A 522 3.11 -3.05 -5.98
C GLU A 522 3.40 -1.71 -6.67
N GLY A 523 4.31 -0.93 -6.08
CA GLY A 523 4.58 0.46 -6.47
C GLY A 523 5.69 0.66 -7.52
N THR A 524 6.52 -0.35 -7.77
CA THR A 524 7.65 -0.23 -8.71
C THR A 524 7.67 -1.36 -9.72
N TYR A 525 8.36 -1.13 -10.84
CA TYR A 525 8.44 -2.09 -11.94
C TYR A 525 8.95 -3.46 -11.47
N GLN A 526 10.08 -3.47 -10.77
CA GLN A 526 10.73 -4.69 -10.32
C GLN A 526 9.88 -5.49 -9.32
N GLU A 527 9.15 -4.81 -8.43
CA GLU A 527 8.29 -5.48 -7.46
C GLU A 527 7.06 -6.07 -8.13
N VAL A 528 6.49 -5.40 -9.15
CA VAL A 528 5.42 -5.97 -9.98
C VAL A 528 5.89 -7.26 -10.66
N VAL A 529 7.07 -7.24 -11.28
CA VAL A 529 7.65 -8.42 -11.92
C VAL A 529 7.93 -9.53 -10.90
N ARG A 530 8.46 -9.19 -9.72
CA ARG A 530 8.74 -10.16 -8.65
C ARG A 530 7.47 -10.79 -8.09
N ALA A 531 6.43 -10.00 -7.84
CA ALA A 531 5.15 -10.47 -7.33
C ALA A 531 4.43 -11.37 -8.34
N THR A 532 4.52 -11.03 -9.63
CA THR A 532 3.80 -11.75 -10.70
C THR A 532 4.58 -12.96 -11.22
N CYS A 533 5.91 -12.85 -11.36
CA CYS A 533 6.76 -13.83 -12.03
C CYS A 533 7.76 -14.55 -11.10
N GLY A 534 7.72 -14.26 -9.79
CA GLY A 534 8.55 -14.91 -8.78
C GLY A 534 9.92 -14.25 -8.52
N LYS A 535 10.60 -14.75 -7.48
CA LYS A 535 11.83 -14.15 -6.93
C LYS A 535 12.98 -14.04 -7.95
N VAL A 536 13.23 -15.11 -8.72
CA VAL A 536 14.35 -15.16 -9.68
C VAL A 536 14.17 -14.11 -10.78
N THR A 537 12.99 -14.09 -11.42
CA THR A 537 12.65 -13.12 -12.45
C THR A 537 12.69 -11.68 -11.93
N GLY A 538 12.25 -11.47 -10.69
CA GLY A 538 12.35 -10.18 -10.01
C GLY A 538 13.80 -9.68 -9.85
N VAL A 539 14.73 -10.53 -9.41
CA VAL A 539 16.15 -10.16 -9.28
C VAL A 539 16.80 -9.90 -10.65
N LEU A 540 16.49 -10.70 -11.66
CA LEU A 540 16.96 -10.45 -13.03
C LEU A 540 16.47 -9.11 -13.57
N CYS A 541 15.22 -8.77 -13.29
CA CYS A 541 14.63 -7.48 -13.63
C CYS A 541 15.35 -6.32 -12.93
N GLU A 542 15.66 -6.46 -11.65
CA GLU A 542 16.42 -5.46 -10.89
C GLU A 542 17.81 -5.22 -11.48
N VAL A 543 18.57 -6.28 -11.71
CA VAL A 543 19.91 -6.16 -12.32
C VAL A 543 19.81 -5.47 -13.69
N ALA A 544 18.82 -5.85 -14.51
CA ALA A 544 18.61 -5.19 -15.80
C ALA A 544 18.29 -3.70 -15.66
N ILE A 545 17.39 -3.30 -14.75
CA ILE A 545 17.03 -1.89 -14.53
C ILE A 545 18.24 -1.09 -14.05
N ALA A 546 19.05 -1.65 -13.14
CA ALA A 546 20.26 -1.01 -12.66
C ALA A 546 21.24 -0.73 -13.81
N ILE A 547 21.53 -1.73 -14.66
CA ILE A 547 22.43 -1.57 -15.80
C ILE A 547 21.88 -0.57 -16.81
N TYR A 548 20.59 -0.67 -17.15
CA TYR A 548 19.94 0.22 -18.11
C TYR A 548 19.94 1.67 -17.65
N THR A 549 19.47 1.94 -16.44
CA THR A 549 19.41 3.31 -15.89
C THR A 549 20.81 3.92 -15.75
N PHE A 550 21.80 3.10 -15.41
CA PHE A 550 23.20 3.53 -15.31
C PHE A 550 23.75 3.95 -16.67
N GLY A 551 23.56 3.13 -17.71
CA GLY A 551 23.98 3.45 -19.07
C GLY A 551 23.23 4.66 -19.65
N THR A 552 21.93 4.81 -19.37
CA THR A 552 21.19 6.01 -19.82
C THR A 552 21.68 7.29 -19.15
N CYS A 553 22.06 7.23 -17.86
CA CYS A 553 22.69 8.35 -17.17
C CYS A 553 24.03 8.76 -17.83
N ILE A 554 24.82 7.80 -18.32
CA ILE A 554 26.05 8.07 -19.10
C ILE A 554 25.69 8.77 -20.42
N ALA A 555 24.73 8.22 -21.16
CA ALA A 555 24.28 8.80 -22.44
C ALA A 555 23.82 10.25 -22.27
N PHE A 556 23.11 10.55 -21.17
CA PHE A 556 22.68 11.91 -20.85
C PHE A 556 23.84 12.89 -20.63
N PHE A 557 24.91 12.50 -19.94
CA PHE A 557 26.09 13.35 -19.81
C PHE A 557 26.82 13.57 -21.14
N ILE A 558 26.87 12.55 -22.01
CA ILE A 558 27.45 12.68 -23.35
C ILE A 558 26.66 13.72 -24.16
N VAL A 559 25.32 13.61 -24.20
CA VAL A 559 24.48 14.61 -24.89
C VAL A 559 24.68 16.01 -24.32
N ILE A 560 24.70 16.17 -22.99
CA ILE A 560 24.92 17.50 -22.39
C ILE A 560 26.26 18.08 -22.83
N GLY A 561 27.33 17.28 -22.79
CA GLY A 561 28.65 17.74 -23.22
C GLY A 561 28.69 18.13 -24.70
N ASP A 562 28.14 17.30 -25.58
CA ASP A 562 28.14 17.55 -27.02
C ASP A 562 27.31 18.79 -27.40
N GLN A 563 26.16 18.97 -26.75
CA GLN A 563 25.28 20.11 -27.02
C GLN A 563 25.80 21.42 -26.42
N LEU A 564 26.42 21.38 -25.22
CA LEU A 564 27.06 22.56 -24.62
C LEU A 564 28.28 23.02 -25.42
N ASP A 565 29.12 22.10 -25.87
CA ASP A 565 30.29 22.39 -26.70
C ASP A 565 29.90 23.17 -27.97
N ARG A 566 28.87 22.68 -28.68
CA ARG A 566 28.34 23.37 -29.87
C ARG A 566 27.63 24.69 -29.57
N LEU A 567 27.05 24.84 -28.39
CA LEU A 567 26.37 26.08 -27.99
C LEU A 567 27.36 27.18 -27.61
N ILE A 568 28.48 26.82 -26.99
CA ILE A 568 29.58 27.75 -26.71
C ILE A 568 30.22 28.22 -28.02
N ALA A 569 30.49 27.29 -28.95
CA ALA A 569 30.97 27.63 -30.29
C ALA A 569 30.05 28.57 -31.06
N ALA A 570 28.73 28.51 -30.83
CA ALA A 570 27.76 29.43 -31.43
C ALA A 570 27.79 30.85 -30.84
N VAL A 571 28.20 30.99 -29.57
CA VAL A 571 28.23 32.28 -28.85
C VAL A 571 29.55 33.01 -29.04
N GLU A 572 30.66 32.28 -29.22
CA GLU A 572 31.99 32.87 -29.45
C GLU A 572 32.19 33.45 -30.86
N ASP A 573 31.17 33.38 -31.73
CA ASP A 573 31.16 33.91 -33.10
C ASP A 573 32.49 33.61 -33.82
N GLU A 574 32.74 32.32 -34.11
CA GLU A 574 33.93 31.84 -34.83
C GLU A 574 33.97 32.38 -36.28
N THR A 575 34.15 33.68 -36.42
CA THR A 575 34.71 34.32 -37.60
C THR A 575 36.22 34.32 -37.44
N GLU A 576 36.86 33.44 -38.22
CA GLU A 576 38.30 33.45 -38.52
C GLU A 576 39.27 33.07 -37.38
N GLY A 577 39.41 31.76 -37.15
CA GLY A 577 40.73 31.12 -37.01
C GLY A 577 41.58 31.40 -35.76
N LYS A 578 41.04 32.01 -34.71
CA LYS A 578 41.68 32.06 -33.38
C LYS A 578 40.85 31.30 -32.35
N VAL A 579 41.20 30.03 -32.15
CA VAL A 579 40.66 29.22 -31.05
C VAL A 579 41.10 29.84 -29.73
N SER A 580 40.22 30.59 -29.06
CA SER A 580 40.41 30.94 -27.66
C SER A 580 40.13 29.71 -26.81
N ASN A 581 41.14 28.83 -26.68
CA ASN A 581 41.13 27.67 -25.78
C ASN A 581 41.18 28.15 -24.32
N HIS A 582 40.10 28.76 -23.86
CA HIS A 582 39.92 29.04 -22.45
C HIS A 582 39.57 27.73 -21.73
N TRP A 583 40.21 27.49 -20.59
CA TRP A 583 39.95 26.28 -19.78
C TRP A 583 38.47 26.15 -19.36
N TYR A 584 37.72 27.26 -19.32
CA TYR A 584 36.31 27.29 -18.96
C TYR A 584 35.35 26.99 -20.13
N THR A 585 35.83 26.94 -21.38
CA THR A 585 35.05 26.53 -22.56
C THR A 585 35.27 25.06 -22.94
N ASP A 586 36.24 24.37 -22.31
CA ASP A 586 36.51 22.95 -22.52
C ASP A 586 35.27 22.08 -22.23
N ARG A 587 34.93 21.17 -23.17
CA ARG A 587 33.79 20.24 -23.06
C ARG A 587 33.76 19.47 -21.73
N LYS A 588 34.91 19.00 -21.24
CA LYS A 588 34.96 18.25 -19.98
C LYS A 588 34.65 19.16 -18.80
N PHE A 589 35.21 20.37 -18.80
CA PHE A 589 34.94 21.35 -17.75
C PHE A 589 33.45 21.76 -17.71
N THR A 590 32.88 22.12 -18.85
CA THR A 590 31.48 22.59 -18.98
C THR A 590 30.47 21.50 -18.62
N THR A 591 30.76 20.24 -18.99
CA THR A 591 29.96 19.08 -18.58
C THR A 591 30.01 18.87 -17.08
N VAL A 592 31.21 18.89 -16.47
CA VAL A 592 31.39 18.69 -15.01
C VAL A 592 30.68 19.78 -14.22
N ILE A 593 30.83 21.05 -14.60
CA ILE A 593 30.24 22.14 -13.82
C ILE A 593 28.71 22.14 -13.90
N THR A 594 28.15 21.87 -15.08
CA THR A 594 26.70 21.69 -15.27
C THR A 594 26.18 20.51 -14.46
N ALA A 595 26.90 19.39 -14.50
CA ALA A 595 26.54 18.19 -13.76
C ALA A 595 26.53 18.44 -12.23
N VAL A 596 27.58 19.06 -11.69
CA VAL A 596 27.74 19.28 -10.24
C VAL A 596 26.81 20.36 -9.72
N LEU A 597 26.62 21.46 -10.45
CA LEU A 597 25.80 22.59 -9.97
C LEU A 597 24.30 22.40 -10.20
N VAL A 598 23.91 21.63 -11.22
CA VAL A 598 22.49 21.50 -11.60
C VAL A 598 21.98 20.09 -11.38
N ILE A 599 22.64 19.07 -11.95
CA ILE A 599 22.11 17.69 -11.93
C ILE A 599 22.23 17.03 -10.56
N LEU A 600 23.37 17.19 -9.88
CA LEU A 600 23.61 16.57 -8.58
C LEU A 600 22.59 17.06 -7.52
N PRO A 601 22.33 18.37 -7.34
CA PRO A 601 21.31 18.85 -6.42
C PRO A 601 19.91 18.31 -6.73
N LEU A 602 19.56 18.17 -8.02
CA LEU A 602 18.27 17.62 -8.45
C LEU A 602 18.15 16.10 -8.23
N SER A 603 19.26 15.39 -8.06
CA SER A 603 19.31 13.92 -7.90
C SER A 603 19.36 13.44 -6.44
N ILE A 604 19.59 14.35 -5.48
CA ILE A 604 19.62 14.07 -4.03
C ILE A 604 18.23 13.85 -3.40
N PRO A 605 17.16 14.60 -3.78
CA PRO A 605 15.84 14.48 -3.16
C PRO A 605 15.29 13.05 -3.10
N LYS A 606 14.47 12.82 -2.08
CA LYS A 606 13.82 11.53 -1.82
C LYS A 606 12.59 11.29 -2.69
N GLU A 607 11.94 12.34 -3.19
CA GLU A 607 10.67 12.26 -3.92
C GLU A 607 10.75 12.94 -5.29
N ILE A 608 10.03 12.39 -6.27
CA ILE A 608 9.95 12.88 -7.66
C ILE A 608 9.03 14.13 -7.79
N GLY A 609 8.22 14.42 -6.77
CA GLY A 609 7.09 15.36 -6.85
C GLY A 609 7.41 16.80 -7.32
N PHE A 610 8.66 17.25 -7.20
CA PHE A 610 9.12 18.55 -7.70
C PHE A 610 9.21 18.63 -9.24
N GLN A 611 9.39 17.50 -9.92
CA GLN A 611 9.75 17.46 -11.34
C GLN A 611 8.59 17.68 -12.32
N LYS A 612 7.34 17.67 -11.86
CA LYS A 612 6.15 17.90 -12.72
C LYS A 612 6.19 19.24 -13.46
N TYR A 613 6.83 20.26 -12.89
CA TYR A 613 7.00 21.57 -13.53
C TYR A 613 8.13 21.56 -14.56
N ALA A 614 9.17 20.77 -14.31
CA ALA A 614 10.31 20.59 -15.22
C ALA A 614 9.93 19.78 -16.48
N SER A 615 9.05 18.77 -16.34
CA SER A 615 8.60 17.95 -17.47
C SER A 615 7.82 18.73 -18.54
N ALA A 616 7.04 19.75 -18.15
CA ALA A 616 6.31 20.57 -19.12
C ALA A 616 7.26 21.37 -20.03
N LEU A 617 8.31 21.95 -19.46
CA LEU A 617 9.32 22.71 -20.20
C LEU A 617 10.11 21.81 -21.17
N SER A 618 10.47 20.61 -20.71
CA SER A 618 11.14 19.61 -21.53
C SER A 618 10.30 19.14 -22.74
N VAL A 619 9.00 18.90 -22.55
CA VAL A 619 8.10 18.55 -23.66
C VAL A 619 8.00 19.69 -24.68
N ILE A 620 7.89 20.94 -24.23
CA ILE A 620 7.90 22.10 -25.14
C ILE A 620 9.22 22.17 -25.91
N GLY A 621 10.35 21.96 -25.24
CA GLY A 621 11.68 21.96 -25.85
C GLY A 621 11.86 20.90 -26.93
N THR A 622 11.39 19.67 -26.70
CA THR A 622 11.47 18.58 -27.70
C THR A 622 10.58 18.82 -28.92
N TRP A 623 9.42 19.47 -28.75
CA TRP A 623 8.61 19.96 -29.86
C TRP A 623 9.33 21.06 -30.64
N TYR A 624 10.00 21.99 -29.96
CA TYR A 624 10.80 23.02 -30.64
C TYR A 624 11.91 22.39 -31.49
N VAL A 625 12.66 21.42 -30.94
CA VAL A 625 13.69 20.67 -31.68
C VAL A 625 13.11 20.03 -32.94
N THR A 626 11.97 19.36 -32.81
CA THR A 626 11.28 18.72 -33.94
C THR A 626 10.88 19.74 -35.00
N ILE A 627 10.29 20.87 -34.58
CA ILE A 627 9.88 21.95 -35.47
C ILE A 627 11.08 22.53 -36.21
N VAL A 628 12.21 22.77 -35.52
CA VAL A 628 13.44 23.27 -36.16
C VAL A 628 13.93 22.28 -37.20
N VAL A 629 14.01 20.98 -36.89
CA VAL A 629 14.43 19.95 -37.85
C VAL A 629 13.52 19.91 -39.09
N ILE A 630 12.19 20.01 -38.90
CA ILE A 630 11.22 20.06 -39.99
C ILE A 630 11.39 21.33 -40.83
N VAL A 631 11.52 22.49 -40.18
CA VAL A 631 11.70 23.78 -40.86
C VAL A 631 12.99 23.78 -41.67
N ARG A 632 14.11 23.27 -41.12
CA ARG A 632 15.39 23.18 -41.83
C ARG A 632 15.39 22.17 -42.97
N TYR A 633 14.51 21.19 -42.93
CA TYR A 633 14.27 20.31 -44.08
C TYR A 633 13.51 21.02 -45.21
N ILE A 634 12.47 21.81 -44.88
CA ILE A 634 11.64 22.51 -45.89
C ILE A 634 12.36 23.75 -46.45
N TRP A 635 13.05 24.50 -45.59
CA TRP A 635 13.82 25.71 -45.91
C TRP A 635 15.28 25.59 -45.45
N PRO A 636 16.15 24.93 -46.24
CA PRO A 636 17.56 24.81 -45.92
C PRO A 636 18.34 26.12 -46.20
N ASP A 637 19.13 26.60 -45.23
CA ASP A 637 19.88 27.89 -45.28
C ASP A 637 21.11 27.90 -46.23
N LYS A 638 21.23 26.91 -47.13
CA LYS A 638 22.31 26.62 -48.13
C LYS A 638 23.44 25.69 -47.64
N LYS A 639 23.88 24.83 -48.57
CA LYS A 639 25.00 23.84 -48.54
C LYS A 639 24.79 22.48 -47.83
N VAL A 640 23.56 22.04 -47.55
CA VAL A 640 23.34 20.64 -47.15
C VAL A 640 22.73 19.86 -48.31
N THR A 641 23.56 19.10 -49.04
CA THR A 641 23.07 18.10 -50.00
C THR A 641 22.97 16.76 -49.28
N PRO A 642 21.80 16.09 -49.26
CA PRO A 642 21.67 14.81 -48.61
C PRO A 642 22.61 13.79 -49.24
N ALA A 643 23.29 13.01 -48.40
CA ALA A 643 24.04 11.84 -48.84
C ALA A 643 23.07 10.75 -49.37
N TYR A 644 23.60 9.60 -49.79
CA TYR A 644 22.79 8.50 -50.31
C TYR A 644 21.61 8.16 -49.37
N ILE A 645 20.40 8.12 -49.92
CA ILE A 645 19.15 7.78 -49.22
C ILE A 645 18.69 6.40 -49.72
N PRO A 646 18.96 5.31 -48.99
CA PRO A 646 18.39 4.01 -49.31
C PRO A 646 16.85 4.05 -49.29
N THR A 647 16.25 3.45 -50.32
CA THR A 647 14.79 3.31 -50.48
C THR A 647 14.25 1.94 -50.05
N SER A 648 15.15 0.99 -49.76
CA SER A 648 14.84 -0.35 -49.28
C SER A 648 15.97 -0.88 -48.38
N SER A 649 15.64 -1.80 -47.47
CA SER A 649 16.65 -2.43 -46.61
C SER A 649 17.51 -3.41 -47.40
N GLY A 650 18.83 -3.34 -47.20
CA GLY A 650 19.77 -4.30 -47.80
C GLY A 650 19.66 -5.71 -47.20
N SER A 651 19.12 -5.84 -45.99
CA SER A 651 18.81 -7.12 -45.34
C SER A 651 17.80 -6.95 -44.20
N TRP A 652 17.18 -8.05 -43.78
CA TRP A 652 16.34 -8.08 -42.57
C TRP A 652 17.14 -7.79 -41.30
N THR A 653 18.42 -8.17 -41.25
CA THR A 653 19.29 -7.89 -40.09
C THR A 653 19.54 -6.40 -39.87
N ALA A 654 19.61 -5.60 -40.94
CA ALA A 654 19.74 -4.14 -40.84
C ALA A 654 18.50 -3.50 -40.18
N VAL A 655 17.30 -3.97 -40.54
CA VAL A 655 16.04 -3.52 -39.92
C VAL A 655 16.00 -3.84 -38.42
N PHE A 656 16.43 -5.05 -38.03
CA PHE A 656 16.49 -5.43 -36.61
C PHE A 656 17.54 -4.65 -35.82
N ASN A 657 18.65 -4.25 -36.45
CA ASN A 657 19.67 -3.42 -35.81
C ASN A 657 19.18 -2.00 -35.47
N ALA A 658 18.10 -1.52 -36.10
CA ALA A 658 17.45 -0.25 -35.75
C ALA A 658 16.49 -0.34 -34.56
N MET A 659 16.07 -1.55 -34.16
CA MET A 659 15.14 -1.73 -33.05
C MET A 659 15.66 -1.24 -31.69
N PRO A 660 16.93 -1.45 -31.28
CA PRO A 660 17.47 -0.90 -30.03
C PRO A 660 17.30 0.60 -29.88
N THR A 661 17.60 1.36 -30.93
CA THR A 661 17.50 2.82 -30.90
C THR A 661 16.04 3.26 -30.76
N ILE A 662 15.12 2.60 -31.47
CA ILE A 662 13.68 2.87 -31.33
C ILE A 662 13.18 2.46 -29.93
N CYS A 663 13.59 1.30 -29.43
CA CYS A 663 13.27 0.84 -28.07
C CYS A 663 13.79 1.83 -27.04
N PHE A 664 15.04 2.26 -27.15
CA PHE A 664 15.63 3.27 -26.29
C PHE A 664 14.84 4.59 -26.30
N GLY A 665 14.43 5.07 -27.47
CA GLY A 665 13.62 6.28 -27.60
C GLY A 665 12.22 6.15 -26.99
N PHE A 666 11.56 5.01 -27.14
CA PHE A 666 10.20 4.82 -26.58
C PHE A 666 10.18 4.28 -25.14
N GLN A 667 11.35 3.97 -24.58
CA GLN A 667 11.44 3.31 -23.29
C GLN A 667 11.07 4.26 -22.14
N CYS A 668 9.84 4.12 -21.67
CA CYS A 668 9.34 4.79 -20.47
C CYS A 668 8.81 3.79 -19.42
N HIS A 669 8.88 2.48 -19.71
CA HIS A 669 8.29 1.43 -18.90
C HIS A 669 8.88 1.35 -17.49
N VAL A 670 10.19 1.53 -17.33
CA VAL A 670 10.85 1.54 -16.00
C VAL A 670 10.24 2.59 -15.06
N SER A 671 9.79 3.72 -15.61
CA SER A 671 9.17 4.81 -14.86
C SER A 671 7.64 4.72 -14.80
N CYS A 672 7.01 3.81 -15.54
CA CYS A 672 5.55 3.83 -15.72
C CYS A 672 4.77 3.40 -14.48
N VAL A 673 5.28 2.44 -13.70
CA VAL A 673 4.60 1.95 -12.49
C VAL A 673 4.59 3.01 -11.37
N PRO A 674 5.70 3.70 -11.07
CA PRO A 674 5.67 4.87 -10.18
C PRO A 674 4.71 5.97 -10.65
N VAL A 675 4.67 6.25 -11.96
CA VAL A 675 3.78 7.28 -12.51
C VAL A 675 2.31 6.87 -12.36
N PHE A 676 1.94 5.63 -12.68
CA PHE A 676 0.60 5.08 -12.47
C PHE A 676 0.18 5.20 -10.99
N ASN A 677 1.09 4.87 -10.07
CA ASN A 677 0.84 4.95 -8.63
C ASN A 677 0.74 6.39 -8.09
N SER A 678 1.27 7.39 -8.81
CA SER A 678 1.15 8.80 -8.45
C SER A 678 -0.16 9.46 -8.93
N MET A 679 -0.96 8.78 -9.76
CA MET A 679 -2.19 9.33 -10.33
C MET A 679 -3.30 9.53 -9.29
N ARG A 680 -4.11 10.60 -9.45
CA ARG A 680 -5.30 10.83 -8.60
C ARG A 680 -6.32 9.69 -8.62
N LYS A 681 -6.46 9.02 -9.77
CA LYS A 681 -7.36 7.88 -9.97
C LYS A 681 -6.55 6.70 -10.49
N LYS A 682 -6.27 5.73 -9.62
CA LYS A 682 -5.50 4.52 -9.92
C LYS A 682 -6.38 3.47 -10.60
N GLU A 683 -6.81 3.76 -11.82
CA GLU A 683 -7.71 2.90 -12.60
C GLU A 683 -7.11 2.63 -13.99
N ILE A 684 -7.39 1.46 -14.55
CA ILE A 684 -6.83 1.03 -15.85
C ILE A 684 -7.38 1.84 -17.03
N LYS A 685 -8.65 2.27 -16.98
CA LYS A 685 -9.25 3.05 -18.07
C LYS A 685 -8.57 4.43 -18.26
N PRO A 686 -8.45 5.28 -17.21
CA PRO A 686 -7.66 6.50 -17.29
C PRO A 686 -6.19 6.26 -17.63
N TRP A 687 -5.57 5.20 -17.10
CA TRP A 687 -4.19 4.86 -17.41
C TRP A 687 -3.99 4.52 -18.90
N GLY A 688 -4.88 3.71 -19.47
CA GLY A 688 -4.90 3.38 -20.89
C GLY A 688 -4.96 4.62 -21.78
N PHE A 689 -5.77 5.62 -21.40
CA PHE A 689 -5.79 6.92 -22.08
C PHE A 689 -4.46 7.67 -21.96
N VAL A 690 -3.87 7.74 -20.75
CA VAL A 690 -2.58 8.41 -20.51
C VAL A 690 -1.50 7.83 -21.40
N VAL A 691 -1.31 6.50 -21.38
CA VAL A 691 -0.22 5.86 -22.13
C VAL A 691 -0.45 5.95 -23.64
N THR A 692 -1.69 5.80 -24.10
CA THR A 692 -2.01 5.90 -25.53
C THR A 692 -1.76 7.31 -26.06
N LEU A 693 -2.27 8.34 -25.37
CA LEU A 693 -2.05 9.72 -25.79
C LEU A 693 -0.57 10.10 -25.73
N SER A 694 0.15 9.66 -24.69
CA SER A 694 1.60 9.91 -24.57
C SER A 694 2.38 9.30 -25.72
N MET A 695 2.08 8.05 -26.08
CA MET A 695 2.76 7.35 -27.16
C MET A 695 2.42 7.93 -28.55
N ILE A 696 1.21 8.46 -28.75
CA ILE A 696 0.85 9.20 -29.97
C ILE A 696 1.67 10.50 -30.08
N ILE A 697 1.80 11.26 -28.98
CA ILE A 697 2.63 12.47 -28.96
C ILE A 697 4.09 12.13 -29.30
N CYS A 698 4.63 11.08 -28.67
CA CYS A 698 5.99 10.62 -28.96
C CYS A 698 6.15 10.16 -30.41
N LEU A 699 5.15 9.46 -30.97
CA LEU A 699 5.16 9.03 -32.37
C LEU A 699 5.32 10.21 -33.33
N PHE A 700 4.56 11.30 -33.14
CA PHE A 700 4.66 12.48 -34.00
C PHE A 700 6.03 13.15 -33.91
N VAL A 701 6.53 13.34 -32.70
CA VAL A 701 7.83 13.96 -32.43
C VAL A 701 8.98 13.14 -33.03
N TYR A 702 8.98 11.82 -32.79
CA TYR A 702 9.99 10.92 -33.31
C TYR A 702 9.92 10.70 -34.83
N THR A 703 8.71 10.56 -35.38
CA THR A 703 8.55 10.43 -36.83
C THR A 703 8.95 11.72 -37.53
N GLY A 704 8.52 12.88 -37.04
CA GLY A 704 8.85 14.18 -37.63
C GLY A 704 10.36 14.41 -37.66
N THR A 705 11.03 14.21 -36.52
CA THR A 705 12.48 14.36 -36.42
C THR A 705 13.21 13.29 -37.24
N GLY A 706 12.79 12.03 -37.14
CA GLY A 706 13.37 10.90 -37.86
C GLY A 706 13.32 11.05 -39.38
N VAL A 707 12.14 11.39 -39.92
CA VAL A 707 11.93 11.59 -41.36
C VAL A 707 12.69 12.81 -41.86
N CYS A 708 12.44 13.99 -41.28
CA CYS A 708 13.03 15.23 -41.79
C CYS A 708 14.54 15.27 -41.58
N GLY A 709 15.03 14.87 -40.40
CA GLY A 709 16.45 14.81 -40.13
C GLY A 709 17.19 13.83 -41.04
N TYR A 710 16.62 12.65 -41.29
CA TYR A 710 17.23 11.67 -42.20
C TYR A 710 17.18 12.14 -43.66
N LEU A 711 16.09 12.75 -44.12
CA LEU A 711 16.02 13.26 -45.49
C LEU A 711 16.92 14.48 -45.72
N THR A 712 17.24 15.26 -44.67
CA THR A 712 18.18 16.39 -44.77
C THR A 712 19.62 15.91 -45.00
N PHE A 713 20.09 14.88 -44.28
CA PHE A 713 21.50 14.48 -44.30
C PHE A 713 21.74 13.15 -45.04
N GLY A 714 20.74 12.28 -45.18
CA GLY A 714 20.89 10.93 -45.73
C GLY A 714 21.79 10.05 -44.86
N SER A 715 22.58 9.19 -45.50
CA SER A 715 23.52 8.28 -44.82
C SER A 715 24.66 8.95 -44.03
N SER A 716 24.88 10.26 -44.18
CA SER A 716 25.88 11.02 -43.41
C SER A 716 25.32 11.61 -42.11
N VAL A 717 24.07 11.32 -41.75
CA VAL A 717 23.49 11.77 -40.50
C VAL A 717 24.29 11.22 -39.31
N SER A 718 24.59 12.10 -38.36
CA SER A 718 25.25 11.72 -37.11
C SER A 718 24.31 10.90 -36.23
N GLN A 719 24.85 10.16 -35.26
CA GLN A 719 24.05 9.51 -34.24
C GLN A 719 23.23 10.53 -33.45
N ASP A 720 23.72 11.75 -33.27
CA ASP A 720 22.96 12.88 -32.77
C ASP A 720 22.69 13.86 -33.92
N VAL A 721 21.44 13.97 -34.38
CA VAL A 721 21.08 14.81 -35.53
C VAL A 721 21.45 16.28 -35.36
N LEU A 722 21.46 16.83 -34.14
CA LEU A 722 21.81 18.24 -33.90
C LEU A 722 23.29 18.52 -34.10
N MET A 723 24.13 17.48 -34.11
CA MET A 723 25.54 17.54 -34.44
C MET A 723 25.80 17.57 -35.95
N SER A 724 24.80 17.22 -36.79
CA SER A 724 24.89 17.34 -38.24
C SER A 724 24.60 18.76 -38.75
N TYR A 725 23.99 19.61 -37.93
CA TYR A 725 23.75 21.01 -38.26
C TYR A 725 24.95 21.90 -37.87
N PRO A 726 25.20 22.99 -38.62
CA PRO A 726 26.22 23.98 -38.30
C PRO A 726 26.08 24.59 -36.89
N SER A 727 27.16 25.17 -36.35
CA SER A 727 27.16 25.84 -35.03
C SER A 727 26.56 27.24 -35.06
N ASP A 728 26.67 27.96 -36.18
CA ASP A 728 26.22 29.35 -36.41
C ASP A 728 24.69 29.49 -36.57
N ASP A 729 23.97 28.38 -36.66
CA ASP A 729 22.51 28.37 -36.79
C ASP A 729 21.82 28.68 -35.45
N ILE A 730 21.30 29.90 -35.32
CA ILE A 730 20.63 30.40 -34.10
C ILE A 730 19.43 29.53 -33.69
N ALA A 731 18.61 29.07 -34.65
CA ALA A 731 17.44 28.26 -34.34
C ALA A 731 17.85 26.87 -33.82
N VAL A 732 18.90 26.29 -34.41
CA VAL A 732 19.50 25.04 -33.92
C VAL A 732 20.15 25.25 -32.56
N ALA A 733 20.83 26.38 -32.31
CA ALA A 733 21.43 26.69 -31.01
C ALA A 733 20.38 26.70 -29.88
N PHE A 734 19.21 27.30 -30.10
CA PHE A 734 18.08 27.19 -29.16
C PHE A 734 17.59 25.75 -29.00
N ALA A 735 17.56 24.97 -30.07
CA ALA A 735 17.20 23.55 -30.01
C ALA A 735 18.19 22.75 -29.14
N ARG A 736 19.50 23.02 -29.26
CA ARG A 736 20.54 22.45 -28.40
C ARG A 736 20.31 22.80 -26.93
N ALA A 737 20.02 24.07 -26.63
CA ALA A 737 19.71 24.51 -25.26
C ALA A 737 18.49 23.77 -24.67
N PHE A 738 17.42 23.61 -25.45
CA PHE A 738 16.23 22.88 -25.02
C PHE A 738 16.50 21.40 -24.78
N ILE A 739 17.35 20.75 -25.58
CA ILE A 739 17.80 19.37 -25.34
C ILE A 739 18.61 19.27 -24.06
N VAL A 740 19.52 20.20 -23.79
CA VAL A 740 20.28 20.24 -22.52
C VAL A 740 19.32 20.33 -21.33
N ILE A 741 18.34 21.23 -21.37
CA ILE A 741 17.31 21.35 -20.33
C ILE A 741 16.52 20.05 -20.19
N CYS A 742 16.06 19.47 -21.30
CA CYS A 742 15.33 18.21 -21.33
C CYS A 742 16.10 17.10 -20.60
N VAL A 743 17.35 16.89 -20.99
CA VAL A 743 18.22 15.84 -20.43
C VAL A 743 18.56 16.10 -18.95
N ILE A 744 18.81 17.35 -18.55
CA ILE A 744 19.01 17.74 -17.14
C ILE A 744 17.79 17.35 -16.29
N THR A 745 16.58 17.52 -16.82
CA THR A 745 15.35 17.21 -16.09
C THR A 745 15.01 15.72 -16.09
N SER A 746 15.48 14.97 -17.09
CA SER A 746 15.25 13.52 -17.20
C SER A 746 16.27 12.69 -16.43
N TYR A 747 17.51 13.17 -16.24
CA TYR A 747 18.55 12.44 -15.49
C TYR A 747 18.11 12.05 -14.07
N PRO A 748 17.57 12.97 -13.24
CA PRO A 748 17.16 12.63 -11.88
C PRO A 748 16.07 11.56 -11.81
N ILE A 749 15.19 11.45 -12.82
CA ILE A 749 14.13 10.44 -12.89
C ILE A 749 14.74 9.04 -13.00
N LEU A 750 15.64 8.86 -13.97
CA LEU A 750 16.28 7.55 -14.20
C LEU A 750 17.25 7.20 -13.07
N HIS A 751 17.99 8.18 -12.57
CA HIS A 751 18.83 8.01 -11.39
C HIS A 751 18.00 7.55 -10.18
N PHE A 752 16.82 8.12 -9.96
CA PHE A 752 15.92 7.70 -8.89
C PHE A 752 15.51 6.23 -9.03
N CYS A 753 15.11 5.80 -10.23
CA CYS A 753 14.75 4.41 -10.51
C CYS A 753 15.95 3.46 -10.28
N GLY A 754 17.15 3.83 -10.73
CA GLY A 754 18.37 3.04 -10.51
C GLY A 754 18.74 2.90 -9.04
N ARG A 755 18.68 4.01 -8.29
CA ARG A 755 18.91 4.03 -6.84
C ARG A 755 17.93 3.14 -6.08
N ALA A 756 16.64 3.20 -6.41
CA ALA A 756 15.61 2.38 -5.77
C ALA A 756 15.89 0.88 -5.91
N VAL A 757 16.38 0.47 -7.08
CA VAL A 757 16.74 -0.92 -7.36
C VAL A 757 18.02 -1.35 -6.64
N ILE A 758 19.06 -0.51 -6.62
CA ILE A 758 20.28 -0.80 -5.84
C ILE A 758 19.95 -0.93 -4.35
N GLU A 759 19.12 -0.04 -3.82
CA GLU A 759 18.69 -0.09 -2.43
C GLU A 759 17.92 -1.41 -2.16
N GLY A 760 17.00 -1.79 -3.05
CA GLY A 760 16.29 -3.08 -2.96
C GLY A 760 17.24 -4.29 -2.95
N LEU A 761 18.24 -4.31 -3.83
CA LEU A 761 19.24 -5.38 -3.91
C LEU A 761 20.16 -5.40 -2.67
N TRP A 762 20.66 -4.24 -2.26
CA TRP A 762 21.57 -4.07 -1.13
C TRP A 762 20.94 -4.58 0.17
N LEU A 763 19.70 -4.14 0.41
CA LEU A 763 18.97 -4.48 1.62
C LEU A 763 18.62 -5.96 1.70
N ARG A 764 18.32 -6.60 0.57
CA ARG A 764 18.09 -8.04 0.49
C ARG A 764 19.37 -8.86 0.67
N PHE A 765 20.51 -8.36 0.22
CA PHE A 765 21.79 -9.04 0.39
C PHE A 765 22.30 -8.97 1.83
N GLN A 766 22.15 -7.83 2.51
CA GLN A 766 22.65 -7.65 3.87
C GLN A 766 21.72 -8.24 4.95
N GLY A 767 20.44 -8.43 4.67
CA GLY A 767 19.48 -8.91 5.67
C GLY A 767 19.38 -8.00 6.91
N GLU A 768 19.71 -6.71 6.77
CA GLU A 768 19.71 -5.75 7.88
C GLU A 768 18.31 -5.63 8.52
N GLN A 769 18.24 -5.39 9.83
CA GLN A 769 16.98 -5.11 10.50
C GLN A 769 16.38 -3.78 10.02
N VAL A 770 15.05 -3.72 9.87
CA VAL A 770 14.29 -2.58 9.31
C VAL A 770 14.63 -1.24 9.97
N GLU A 771 14.93 -1.21 11.28
CA GLU A 771 15.33 0.01 11.99
C GLU A 771 16.72 0.54 11.62
N VAL A 772 17.69 -0.35 11.42
CA VAL A 772 19.03 0.03 10.95
C VAL A 772 18.93 0.53 9.51
N CYS A 773 18.05 -0.10 8.72
CA CYS A 773 17.71 0.34 7.39
C CYS A 773 17.18 1.79 7.40
N VAL A 774 16.15 2.11 8.19
CA VAL A 774 15.58 3.47 8.24
C VAL A 774 16.58 4.51 8.77
N ARG A 775 17.36 4.19 9.81
CA ARG A 775 18.34 5.12 10.41
C ARG A 775 19.48 5.47 9.46
N ARG A 776 19.92 4.52 8.63
CA ARG A 776 21.00 4.72 7.66
C ARG A 776 20.51 5.14 6.27
N GLU A 777 19.19 5.20 6.02
CA GLU A 777 18.59 5.51 4.72
C GLU A 777 19.10 6.81 4.12
N GLN A 778 19.13 7.91 4.88
CA GLN A 778 19.63 9.19 4.37
C GLN A 778 21.11 9.11 3.97
N ARG A 779 21.95 8.41 4.75
CA ARG A 779 23.37 8.25 4.47
C ARG A 779 23.60 7.35 3.26
N ARG A 780 22.89 6.23 3.17
CA ARG A 780 22.92 5.32 2.01
C ARG A 780 22.44 6.02 0.76
N ARG A 781 21.33 6.77 0.83
CA ARG A 781 20.80 7.55 -0.28
C ARG A 781 21.84 8.54 -0.82
N ILE A 782 22.46 9.32 0.07
CA ILE A 782 23.49 10.29 -0.33
C ILE A 782 24.70 9.56 -0.92
N LEU A 783 25.17 8.48 -0.29
CA LEU A 783 26.31 7.71 -0.77
C LEU A 783 26.04 7.10 -2.15
N GLN A 784 24.91 6.43 -2.33
CA GLN A 784 24.49 5.83 -3.61
C GLN A 784 24.36 6.90 -4.68
N THR A 785 23.71 8.03 -4.39
CA THR A 785 23.59 9.14 -5.34
C THR A 785 24.97 9.66 -5.75
N LEU A 786 25.88 9.90 -4.79
CA LEU A 786 27.23 10.41 -5.08
C LEU A 786 28.07 9.42 -5.87
N VAL A 787 28.10 8.14 -5.47
CA VAL A 787 28.87 7.10 -6.16
C VAL A 787 28.33 6.91 -7.57
N TRP A 788 27.02 6.76 -7.73
CA TRP A 788 26.40 6.61 -9.06
C TRP A 788 26.72 7.80 -9.95
N PHE A 789 26.49 9.02 -9.46
CA PHE A 789 26.75 10.26 -10.20
C PHE A 789 28.22 10.42 -10.61
N VAL A 790 29.16 10.18 -9.69
CA VAL A 790 30.59 10.34 -9.98
C VAL A 790 31.04 9.32 -11.02
N VAL A 791 30.63 8.06 -10.88
CA VAL A 791 31.06 7.01 -11.82
C VAL A 791 30.44 7.23 -13.21
N THR A 792 29.15 7.57 -13.31
CA THR A 792 28.53 7.86 -14.62
C THR A 792 29.14 9.10 -15.27
N LEU A 793 29.45 10.15 -14.51
CA LEU A 793 30.12 11.35 -15.02
C LEU A 793 31.52 11.02 -15.53
N VAL A 794 32.34 10.32 -14.75
CA VAL A 794 33.70 9.94 -15.16
C VAL A 794 33.66 9.12 -16.44
N LEU A 795 32.81 8.10 -16.53
CA LEU A 795 32.70 7.28 -17.74
C LEU A 795 32.27 8.13 -18.96
N ALA A 796 31.29 9.02 -18.80
CA ALA A 796 30.83 9.89 -19.88
C ALA A 796 31.91 10.86 -20.41
N LEU A 797 32.88 11.27 -19.57
CA LEU A 797 33.99 12.13 -19.99
C LEU A 797 35.02 11.42 -20.89
N PHE A 798 35.06 10.08 -20.86
CA PHE A 798 36.00 9.27 -21.64
C PHE A 798 35.35 8.50 -22.78
N ILE A 799 34.02 8.37 -22.80
CA ILE A 799 33.30 7.74 -23.91
C ILE A 799 33.10 8.79 -25.03
N PRO A 800 33.62 8.54 -26.24
CA PRO A 800 33.62 9.53 -27.32
C PRO A 800 32.31 9.57 -28.12
N ASP A 801 31.51 8.50 -28.07
CA ASP A 801 30.33 8.34 -28.92
C ASP A 801 29.14 7.75 -28.15
N ILE A 802 27.98 8.37 -28.31
CA ILE A 802 26.72 7.96 -27.66
C ILE A 802 26.15 6.66 -28.24
N GLY A 803 26.43 6.36 -29.51
CA GLY A 803 25.92 5.19 -30.22
C GLY A 803 26.33 3.87 -29.56
N ARG A 804 27.57 3.77 -29.09
CA ARG A 804 28.05 2.60 -28.32
C ARG A 804 27.25 2.34 -27.05
N VAL A 805 26.87 3.42 -26.36
CA VAL A 805 26.06 3.32 -25.13
C VAL A 805 24.64 2.89 -25.48
N ILE A 806 24.05 3.49 -26.53
CA ILE A 806 22.69 3.20 -26.99
C ILE A 806 22.55 1.76 -27.49
N SER A 807 23.53 1.22 -28.20
CA SER A 807 23.46 -0.16 -28.69
C SER A 807 23.39 -1.18 -27.55
N LEU A 808 24.16 -0.95 -26.48
CA LEU A 808 24.16 -1.78 -25.28
C LEU A 808 22.85 -1.68 -24.47
N ILE A 809 22.40 -0.46 -24.16
CA ILE A 809 21.19 -0.25 -23.35
C ILE A 809 19.89 -0.44 -24.12
N GLY A 810 19.89 -0.26 -25.45
CA GLY A 810 18.72 -0.45 -26.30
C GLY A 810 18.29 -1.91 -26.39
N GLY A 811 19.21 -2.86 -26.27
CA GLY A 811 18.88 -4.28 -26.09
C GLY A 811 18.12 -4.51 -24.78
N LEU A 812 18.58 -3.92 -23.67
CA LEU A 812 17.89 -3.99 -22.37
C LEU A 812 16.53 -3.30 -22.40
N ALA A 813 16.39 -2.20 -23.16
CA ALA A 813 15.11 -1.53 -23.38
C ALA A 813 14.06 -2.51 -23.96
N ALA A 814 14.45 -3.38 -24.89
CA ALA A 814 13.56 -4.41 -25.41
C ALA A 814 13.09 -5.40 -24.32
N CYS A 815 13.94 -5.75 -23.34
CA CYS A 815 13.48 -6.58 -22.22
C CYS A 815 12.35 -5.92 -21.41
N PHE A 816 12.40 -4.61 -21.21
CA PHE A 816 11.38 -3.90 -20.43
C PHE A 816 10.08 -3.65 -21.17
N ILE A 817 10.15 -3.51 -22.50
CA ILE A 817 8.99 -3.30 -23.37
C ILE A 817 8.28 -4.64 -23.63
N PHE A 818 9.04 -5.70 -23.88
CA PHE A 818 8.53 -6.96 -24.41
C PHE A 818 8.58 -8.10 -23.39
N VAL A 819 9.77 -8.43 -22.86
CA VAL A 819 9.99 -9.67 -22.10
C VAL A 819 9.27 -9.65 -20.77
N PHE A 820 9.56 -8.69 -19.89
CA PHE A 820 8.96 -8.69 -18.55
C PHE A 820 7.44 -8.45 -18.57
N PRO A 821 6.88 -7.51 -19.36
CA PRO A 821 5.42 -7.38 -19.46
C PRO A 821 4.76 -8.63 -20.06
N GLY A 822 5.38 -9.25 -21.08
CA GLY A 822 4.91 -10.50 -21.65
C GLY A 822 4.83 -11.63 -20.62
N LEU A 823 5.88 -11.78 -19.80
CA LEU A 823 5.92 -12.75 -18.69
C LEU A 823 4.83 -12.44 -17.65
N CYS A 824 4.66 -11.17 -17.27
CA CYS A 824 3.61 -10.75 -16.33
C CYS A 824 2.21 -11.06 -16.86
N LEU A 825 1.95 -10.80 -18.14
CA LEU A 825 0.66 -11.11 -18.77
C LEU A 825 0.39 -12.62 -18.80
N MET A 826 1.40 -13.42 -19.17
CA MET A 826 1.29 -14.87 -19.19
C MET A 826 0.98 -15.41 -17.79
N GLN A 827 1.73 -14.99 -16.77
CA GLN A 827 1.53 -15.47 -15.40
C GLN A 827 0.21 -15.00 -14.80
N ALA A 828 -0.17 -13.74 -15.02
CA ALA A 828 -1.47 -13.23 -14.59
C ALA A 828 -2.61 -14.08 -15.19
N LYS A 829 -2.54 -14.42 -16.49
CA LYS A 829 -3.59 -15.22 -17.14
C LYS A 829 -3.54 -16.70 -16.77
N LEU A 830 -2.37 -17.29 -16.61
CA LEU A 830 -2.22 -18.69 -16.18
C LEU A 830 -2.71 -18.92 -14.74
N SER A 831 -2.77 -17.86 -13.92
CA SER A 831 -3.32 -17.91 -12.56
C SER A 831 -4.86 -17.90 -12.49
N GLU A 832 -5.56 -17.61 -13.58
CA GLU A 832 -7.03 -17.64 -13.64
C GLU A 832 -7.54 -19.10 -13.73
N THR A 833 -8.28 -19.57 -12.71
CA THR A 833 -8.76 -20.97 -12.60
C THR A 833 -10.15 -21.24 -13.20
N GLU A 834 -10.89 -20.22 -13.64
CA GLU A 834 -12.18 -20.38 -14.31
C GLU A 834 -12.05 -20.40 -15.84
N SER A 835 -13.08 -20.91 -16.54
CA SER A 835 -13.01 -21.44 -17.91
C SER A 835 -12.17 -20.63 -18.92
N ARG A 836 -11.31 -21.33 -19.67
CA ARG A 836 -10.40 -20.76 -20.67
C ARG A 836 -11.15 -20.33 -21.93
N SER A 837 -11.58 -19.07 -21.97
CA SER A 837 -12.25 -18.47 -23.13
C SER A 837 -11.29 -18.29 -24.33
N SER A 838 -11.83 -17.98 -25.52
CA SER A 838 -11.01 -17.63 -26.70
C SER A 838 -10.14 -16.39 -26.45
N SER A 839 -10.66 -15.42 -25.70
CA SER A 839 -9.92 -14.22 -25.26
C SER A 839 -8.71 -14.57 -24.38
N TRP A 840 -8.84 -15.58 -23.51
CA TRP A 840 -7.73 -16.06 -22.69
C TRP A 840 -6.57 -16.59 -23.56
N HIS A 841 -6.89 -17.44 -24.55
CA HIS A 841 -5.88 -18.01 -25.45
C HIS A 841 -5.19 -16.92 -26.29
N ALA A 842 -5.94 -15.92 -26.75
CA ALA A 842 -5.40 -14.78 -27.47
C ALA A 842 -4.41 -13.97 -26.61
N LEU A 843 -4.73 -13.71 -25.34
CA LEU A 843 -3.86 -12.95 -24.43
C LEU A 843 -2.61 -13.73 -24.02
N VAL A 844 -2.71 -15.03 -23.78
CA VAL A 844 -1.53 -15.88 -23.52
C VAL A 844 -0.65 -15.99 -24.76
N GLY A 845 -1.24 -16.20 -25.95
CA GLY A 845 -0.52 -16.21 -27.22
C GLY A 845 0.18 -14.88 -27.51
N PHE A 846 -0.47 -13.75 -27.20
CA PHE A 846 0.14 -12.43 -27.29
C PHE A 846 1.31 -12.27 -26.31
N GLY A 847 1.18 -12.73 -25.07
CA GLY A 847 2.28 -12.76 -24.10
C GLY A 847 3.49 -13.58 -24.58
N VAL A 848 3.25 -14.76 -25.17
CA VAL A 848 4.31 -15.60 -25.75
C VAL A 848 5.00 -14.88 -26.92
N ALA A 849 4.23 -14.22 -27.80
CA ALA A 849 4.78 -13.44 -28.89
C ALA A 849 5.65 -12.28 -28.39
N MET A 850 5.22 -11.57 -27.35
CA MET A 850 6.01 -10.52 -26.71
C MET A 850 7.34 -11.05 -26.17
N VAL A 851 7.31 -12.13 -25.37
CA VAL A 851 8.54 -12.69 -24.78
C VAL A 851 9.50 -13.17 -25.86
N THR A 852 9.00 -13.86 -26.87
CA THR A 852 9.82 -14.40 -27.97
C THR A 852 10.49 -13.29 -28.77
N LEU A 853 9.72 -12.26 -29.15
CA LEU A 853 10.23 -11.12 -29.90
C LEU A 853 11.25 -10.33 -29.07
N GLY A 854 10.94 -10.07 -27.80
CA GLY A 854 11.84 -9.37 -26.88
C GLY A 854 13.16 -10.10 -26.65
N ALA A 855 13.11 -11.42 -26.44
CA ALA A 855 14.30 -12.25 -26.27
C ALA A 855 15.16 -12.29 -27.55
N PHE A 856 14.52 -12.36 -28.72
CA PHE A 856 15.19 -12.30 -30.01
C PHE A 856 15.90 -10.95 -30.21
N ILE A 857 15.21 -9.83 -29.97
CA ILE A 857 15.78 -8.48 -30.10
C ILE A 857 16.95 -8.32 -29.13
N PHE A 858 16.77 -8.65 -27.85
CA PHE A 858 17.83 -8.57 -26.85
C PHE A 858 19.06 -9.41 -27.24
N GLY A 859 18.85 -10.68 -27.63
CA GLY A 859 19.93 -11.58 -28.00
C GLY A 859 20.69 -11.12 -29.24
N LEU A 860 19.99 -10.74 -30.30
CA LEU A 860 20.59 -10.26 -31.54
C LEU A 860 21.43 -9.01 -31.30
N THR A 861 20.88 -8.05 -30.56
CA THR A 861 21.46 -6.71 -30.41
C THR A 861 22.66 -6.74 -29.47
N THR A 862 22.54 -7.46 -28.35
CA THR A 862 23.67 -7.70 -27.44
C THR A 862 24.81 -8.43 -28.16
N SER A 863 24.50 -9.46 -28.95
CA SER A 863 25.51 -10.20 -29.71
C SER A 863 26.20 -9.34 -30.75
N ASN A 864 25.44 -8.48 -31.45
CA ASN A 864 26.00 -7.58 -32.46
C ASN A 864 26.88 -6.49 -31.83
N SER A 865 26.48 -5.92 -30.69
CA SER A 865 27.32 -4.95 -29.96
C SER A 865 28.62 -5.58 -29.48
N ILE A 866 28.57 -6.78 -28.89
CA ILE A 866 29.78 -7.50 -28.45
C ILE A 866 30.67 -7.81 -29.67
N TYR A 867 30.09 -8.26 -30.78
CA TYR A 867 30.85 -8.54 -31.99
C TYR A 867 31.54 -7.29 -32.53
N GLN A 868 30.84 -6.15 -32.57
CA GLN A 868 31.41 -4.90 -33.04
C GLN A 868 32.55 -4.40 -32.15
N ASP A 869 32.49 -4.58 -30.83
CA ASP A 869 33.51 -4.15 -29.87
C ASP A 869 34.70 -5.13 -29.74
N VAL A 870 34.52 -6.40 -30.10
CA VAL A 870 35.60 -7.43 -30.05
C VAL A 870 36.36 -7.50 -31.37
N VAL A 871 35.70 -7.24 -32.50
CA VAL A 871 36.28 -7.41 -33.84
C VAL A 871 36.79 -6.10 -34.43
N ASN A 872 36.26 -4.94 -34.01
CA ASN A 872 36.75 -3.61 -34.42
C ASN A 872 37.36 -2.88 -33.23
#